data_AF-A0A164IG56-F1
#
_entry.id   AF-A0A164IG56-F1
#
_cell.length_a   1.000
_cell.length_b   1.000
_cell.length_c   1.000
_cell.angle_alpha   90.00
_cell.angle_beta   90.00
_cell.angle_gamma   90.00
#
_symmetry.space_group_name_H-M   'P 1'
#
loop_
_entity.id
_entity.type
_entity.pdbx_description
1 polymer ?
#
loop_
_entity_poly.entity_id
_entity_poly.type
_entity_poly.pdbx_seq_one_letter_code
_entity_poly.pdbx_strand_id
1 'polypeptide(L)'
;MSDPFQTAALRAGVLAAWRDSPTRLREDAATEADLVRAGYRDRLLTELAQNAADAAAKAGVPGRLVVGLAGRSLHVANTGVPLDITGVHALTALRASAKSGGEASVGRFGVGFTAVLTAGDEIEFRSRTGSLRFSRADTRKALGDNGIHLPGGVPEFTPPALRLVWPLATAPADGFDSEIVVHLHDGVDPAALLAAMRAEAADLLLELPALRSIRVGDDEIVSAVTDLGNGLRELRLTGPVRDERIWWQFDTGRARWLLPVRDGRPHAAEPDVLRAPTRSDEELSLPALLIADIPMQPDRRRLLPGGRIAELAEGYADFARALPPSDRLVLVPTPGFARSEMDGLLREALVAELRAAAWLPVVPTADTRETTAAPQRSSVFTGATETLTALLADLIGPLVIADLSGRAAADVLAVLDVHRIGLARIAELSIGLERPPHWWYSLYDALEPFVVDPLAAEELGALAVPLADGRLVTGPRTVVLDDRLDDPIPVGWARLAHPEAVHPLLSRLGARPATAEDLLHDPALAAELEHDPGDADTVDAVLRLAALLPDGAPLPSWIGRLELPADTGESLPADELLLPGAPLARLLVADSPLGTVDSAVVEGYGVAPLRTIGVGWGFSLVTESDPTGPDHNLDDEESWWEGLAEDPPELAAVRDLDLVDESAWPEALRLLLSDPATRRLLADRDGYTAWWLRRHARIAGTPLGLFRAPGDPVFAGLLPELTAVDDPAALRAVLADPDTITQELAAAVLAALADPAKTPSPEAITRVHARLAAAADRLDLDGLGLPDRVRALSGATIDPADALVLDHPWYGLAVPPERLVVGATETAAALATLLDVPLVSEAVHAEVLGAGRPTTWAAEPLGVLLRLQPGFPVPDGELVVHDRLRVRLTGAYEATVEVPLWRDGTTTHVRRHPGEPAES
;
A
#
# COMPACT_ATOMS: atom_id res chain seq x y z
N MET A 1 89.89 8.58 -42.41
CA MET A 1 88.62 8.46 -41.66
C MET A 1 88.40 9.80 -40.97
N SER A 2 87.24 10.45 -41.13
CA SER A 2 86.94 11.66 -40.37
C SER A 2 86.65 11.28 -38.92
N ASP A 3 87.32 11.93 -37.96
CA ASP A 3 87.10 11.76 -36.52
C ASP A 3 86.39 13.02 -35.97
N PRO A 4 85.09 13.21 -36.25
CA PRO A 4 84.36 14.43 -35.90
C PRO A 4 84.25 14.66 -34.37
N PHE A 5 84.47 13.61 -33.57
CA PHE A 5 84.38 13.65 -32.11
C PHE A 5 85.75 13.70 -31.41
N GLN A 6 86.85 13.82 -32.17
CA GLN A 6 88.21 13.86 -31.61
C GLN A 6 88.52 12.66 -30.69
N THR A 7 88.00 11.47 -31.03
CA THR A 7 88.16 10.22 -30.28
C THR A 7 89.62 9.87 -30.02
N ALA A 8 90.54 10.24 -30.93
CA ALA A 8 91.97 10.05 -30.72
C ALA A 8 92.53 10.86 -29.53
N ALA A 9 92.10 12.12 -29.36
CA ALA A 9 92.52 12.96 -28.25
C ALA A 9 91.95 12.48 -26.92
N LEU A 10 90.67 12.06 -26.90
CA LEU A 10 90.03 11.46 -25.73
C LEU A 10 90.75 10.20 -25.27
N ARG A 11 91.00 9.27 -26.21
CA ARG A 11 91.71 8.02 -25.94
C ARG A 11 93.13 8.27 -25.42
N ALA A 12 93.86 9.23 -26.00
CA ALA A 12 95.20 9.60 -25.55
C ALA A 12 95.20 10.15 -24.12
N GLY A 13 94.21 10.99 -23.78
CA GLY A 13 94.04 11.54 -22.43
C GLY A 13 93.78 10.46 -21.37
N VAL A 14 92.89 9.51 -21.66
CA VAL A 14 92.60 8.38 -20.75
C VAL A 14 93.81 7.46 -20.58
N LEU A 15 94.49 7.11 -21.68
CA LEU A 15 95.70 6.29 -21.63
C LEU A 15 96.84 6.98 -20.85
N ALA A 16 97.02 8.29 -21.01
CA ALA A 16 97.98 9.05 -20.22
C ALA A 16 97.63 9.00 -18.72
N ALA A 17 96.35 9.21 -18.37
CA ALA A 17 95.90 9.14 -16.98
C ALA A 17 96.10 7.75 -16.35
N TRP A 18 95.87 6.66 -17.11
CA TRP A 18 96.12 5.30 -16.64
C TRP A 18 97.59 4.95 -16.55
N ARG A 19 98.44 5.48 -17.45
CA ARG A 19 99.89 5.34 -17.40
C ARG A 19 100.46 6.02 -16.16
N ASP A 20 100.02 7.25 -15.89
CA ASP A 20 100.51 8.06 -14.78
C ASP A 20 99.95 7.59 -13.43
N SER A 21 98.78 6.94 -13.42
CA SER A 21 98.13 6.41 -12.22
C SER A 21 97.48 5.03 -12.46
N PRO A 22 98.18 3.92 -12.17
CA PRO A 22 97.62 2.57 -12.26
C PRO A 22 96.40 2.33 -11.35
N THR A 23 96.22 3.15 -10.30
CA THR A 23 95.04 3.10 -9.43
C THR A 23 93.78 3.56 -10.17
N ARG A 24 93.88 4.56 -11.06
CA ARG A 24 92.73 5.01 -11.87
C ARG A 24 92.21 3.93 -12.81
N LEU A 25 93.11 3.14 -13.42
CA LEU A 25 92.71 2.00 -14.25
C LEU A 25 91.95 0.95 -13.43
N ARG A 26 92.37 0.68 -12.18
CA ARG A 26 91.63 -0.22 -11.27
C ARG A 26 90.27 0.34 -10.89
N GLU A 27 90.21 1.63 -10.56
CA GLU A 27 88.95 2.30 -10.20
C GLU A 27 87.96 2.32 -11.38
N ASP A 28 88.42 2.60 -12.59
CA ASP A 28 87.58 2.58 -13.79
C ASP A 28 87.08 1.18 -14.12
N ALA A 29 87.93 0.16 -14.03
CA ALA A 29 87.56 -1.24 -14.22
C ALA A 29 86.59 -1.73 -13.15
N ALA A 30 86.84 -1.39 -11.87
CA ALA A 30 85.97 -1.74 -10.76
C ALA A 30 84.61 -1.04 -10.87
N THR A 31 84.59 0.25 -11.22
CA THR A 31 83.35 1.02 -11.42
C THR A 31 82.51 0.44 -12.56
N GLU A 32 83.12 0.08 -13.69
CA GLU A 32 82.41 -0.59 -14.79
C GLU A 32 81.89 -1.97 -14.35
N ALA A 33 82.71 -2.77 -13.68
CA ALA A 33 82.32 -4.10 -13.21
C ALA A 33 81.22 -4.08 -12.14
N ASP A 34 81.23 -3.08 -11.25
CA ASP A 34 80.20 -2.89 -10.23
C ASP A 34 78.87 -2.48 -10.87
N LEU A 35 78.91 -1.60 -11.88
CA LEU A 35 77.72 -1.24 -12.66
C LEU A 35 77.16 -2.47 -13.38
N VAL A 36 77.98 -3.30 -14.02
CA VAL A 36 77.51 -4.54 -14.69
C VAL A 36 76.92 -5.55 -13.68
N ARG A 37 77.53 -5.69 -12.49
CA ARG A 37 77.07 -6.63 -11.44
C ARG A 37 75.81 -6.18 -10.71
N ALA A 38 75.56 -4.88 -10.61
CA ALA A 38 74.43 -4.31 -9.87
C ALA A 38 73.04 -4.53 -10.52
N GLY A 39 72.91 -5.43 -11.50
CA GLY A 39 71.60 -5.95 -11.91
C GLY A 39 71.07 -5.49 -13.27
N TYR A 40 71.91 -5.08 -14.23
CA TYR A 40 71.44 -4.59 -15.53
C TYR A 40 71.12 -5.67 -16.59
N ARG A 41 71.27 -6.96 -16.27
CA ARG A 41 71.10 -8.03 -17.29
C ARG A 41 69.69 -8.06 -17.88
N ASP A 42 68.69 -7.70 -17.06
CA ASP A 42 67.27 -7.73 -17.42
C ASP A 42 66.74 -6.32 -17.78
N ARG A 43 67.64 -5.33 -18.00
CA ARG A 43 67.28 -3.92 -18.28
C ARG A 43 67.90 -3.37 -19.56
N LEU A 44 68.54 -4.22 -20.36
CA LEU A 44 69.24 -3.78 -21.57
C LEU A 44 68.32 -2.99 -22.51
N LEU A 45 67.12 -3.53 -22.82
CA LEU A 45 66.18 -2.81 -23.67
C LEU A 45 65.64 -1.56 -22.99
N THR A 46 65.31 -1.62 -21.70
CA THR A 46 64.82 -0.49 -20.91
C THR A 46 65.74 0.73 -21.03
N GLU A 47 67.04 0.56 -20.80
CA GLU A 47 68.00 1.67 -20.84
C GLU A 47 68.20 2.20 -22.28
N LEU A 48 68.21 1.31 -23.27
CA LEU A 48 68.30 1.71 -24.68
C LEU A 48 67.05 2.45 -25.17
N ALA A 49 65.87 2.00 -24.73
CA ALA A 49 64.59 2.62 -25.04
C ALA A 49 64.46 3.99 -24.34
N GLN A 50 64.91 4.13 -23.10
CA GLN A 50 64.99 5.44 -22.43
C GLN A 50 65.87 6.42 -23.20
N ASN A 51 67.08 5.99 -23.59
CA ASN A 51 67.97 6.84 -24.40
C ASN A 51 67.34 7.24 -25.74
N ALA A 52 66.60 6.32 -26.37
CA ALA A 52 65.84 6.58 -27.59
C ALA A 52 64.68 7.56 -27.36
N ALA A 53 63.95 7.42 -26.26
CA ALA A 53 62.86 8.29 -25.86
C ALA A 53 63.36 9.72 -25.60
N ASP A 54 64.46 9.86 -24.86
CA ASP A 54 65.11 11.16 -24.59
C ASP A 54 65.60 11.83 -25.88
N ALA A 55 66.18 11.03 -26.78
CA ALA A 55 66.65 11.53 -28.07
C ALA A 55 65.50 12.04 -28.94
N ALA A 56 64.37 11.31 -28.96
CA ALA A 56 63.17 11.69 -29.69
C ALA A 56 62.49 12.93 -29.07
N ALA A 57 62.37 12.97 -27.74
CA ALA A 57 61.82 14.10 -26.99
C ALA A 57 62.62 15.38 -27.24
N LYS A 58 63.96 15.31 -27.14
CA LYS A 58 64.85 16.44 -27.43
C LYS A 58 64.77 16.92 -28.89
N ALA A 59 64.50 16.01 -29.83
CA ALA A 59 64.30 16.35 -31.24
C ALA A 59 62.87 16.86 -31.55
N GLY A 60 61.91 16.68 -30.63
CA GLY A 60 60.50 17.00 -30.88
C GLY A 60 59.86 16.11 -31.94
N VAL A 61 60.35 14.88 -32.13
CA VAL A 61 59.85 13.93 -33.15
C VAL A 61 59.24 12.69 -32.51
N PRO A 62 58.30 11.99 -33.20
CA PRO A 62 57.86 10.66 -32.82
C PRO A 62 59.04 9.67 -32.73
N GLY A 63 59.33 9.16 -31.54
CA GLY A 63 60.41 8.20 -31.33
C GLY A 63 60.06 6.84 -31.91
N ARG A 64 60.94 6.29 -32.74
CA ARG A 64 60.84 4.93 -33.26
C ARG A 64 62.08 4.15 -32.83
N LEU A 65 61.88 2.95 -32.30
CA LEU A 65 62.95 2.03 -31.90
C LEU A 65 62.81 0.73 -32.70
N VAL A 66 63.88 0.26 -33.30
CA VAL A 66 63.94 -1.03 -34.00
C VAL A 66 65.05 -1.87 -33.43
N VAL A 67 64.69 -3.09 -33.02
CA VAL A 67 65.57 -4.10 -32.44
C VAL A 67 65.60 -5.30 -33.36
N GLY A 68 66.80 -5.72 -33.76
CA GLY A 68 66.99 -6.87 -34.64
C GLY A 68 68.25 -7.65 -34.33
N LEU A 69 68.34 -8.88 -34.83
CA LEU A 69 69.52 -9.72 -34.73
C LEU A 69 70.10 -9.98 -36.13
N ALA A 70 71.41 -9.80 -36.25
CA ALA A 70 72.19 -10.25 -37.40
C ALA A 70 73.29 -11.20 -36.90
N GLY A 71 73.04 -12.51 -37.00
CA GLY A 71 73.93 -13.52 -36.41
C GLY A 71 74.00 -13.40 -34.89
N ARG A 72 75.18 -13.07 -34.34
CA ARG A 72 75.40 -12.80 -32.92
C ARG A 72 75.52 -11.30 -32.59
N SER A 73 75.07 -10.42 -33.48
CA SER A 73 75.07 -8.98 -33.24
C SER A 73 73.63 -8.51 -33.03
N LEU A 74 73.38 -7.84 -31.90
CA LEU A 74 72.13 -7.17 -31.58
C LEU A 74 72.19 -5.74 -32.11
N HIS A 75 71.22 -5.37 -32.95
CA HIS A 75 71.08 -4.04 -33.54
C HIS A 75 69.90 -3.31 -32.89
N VAL A 76 70.14 -2.10 -32.39
CA VAL A 76 69.11 -1.25 -31.78
C VAL A 76 69.19 0.14 -32.40
N ALA A 77 68.29 0.43 -33.34
CA ALA A 77 68.24 1.69 -34.08
C ALA A 77 67.10 2.58 -33.59
N ASN A 78 67.35 3.89 -33.47
CA ASN A 78 66.35 4.85 -33.03
C ASN A 78 66.35 6.19 -33.80
N THR A 79 65.18 6.83 -33.86
CA THR A 79 65.03 8.21 -34.33
C THR A 79 65.24 9.21 -33.20
N GLY A 80 65.64 10.44 -33.54
CA GLY A 80 65.82 11.53 -32.58
C GLY A 80 67.09 12.33 -32.83
N VAL A 81 67.63 12.96 -31.79
CA VAL A 81 68.89 13.71 -31.93
C VAL A 81 70.08 12.75 -32.21
N PRO A 82 70.91 12.99 -33.23
CA PRO A 82 72.11 12.20 -33.46
C PRO A 82 73.15 12.41 -32.34
N LEU A 83 74.20 11.58 -32.32
CA LEU A 83 75.30 11.69 -31.36
C LEU A 83 76.10 12.99 -31.55
N ASP A 84 76.44 13.68 -30.47
CA ASP A 84 77.31 14.85 -30.49
C ASP A 84 78.57 14.62 -29.65
N ILE A 85 79.53 15.54 -29.72
CA ILE A 85 80.81 15.43 -29.00
C ILE A 85 80.61 15.36 -27.47
N THR A 86 79.62 16.09 -26.93
CA THR A 86 79.26 16.04 -25.52
C THR A 86 78.75 14.65 -25.12
N GLY A 87 77.98 14.00 -26.00
CA GLY A 87 77.53 12.62 -25.83
C GLY A 87 78.67 11.62 -25.79
N VAL A 88 79.69 11.77 -26.65
CA VAL A 88 80.90 10.94 -26.61
C VAL A 88 81.67 11.11 -25.30
N HIS A 89 81.78 12.35 -24.80
CA HIS A 89 82.39 12.61 -23.49
C HIS A 89 81.61 11.92 -22.37
N ALA A 90 80.27 11.99 -22.40
CA ALA A 90 79.43 11.32 -21.42
C ALA A 90 79.57 9.77 -21.47
N LEU A 91 79.59 9.18 -22.67
CA LEU A 91 79.76 7.73 -22.86
C LEU A 91 81.10 7.22 -22.33
N THR A 92 82.16 8.03 -22.44
CA THR A 92 83.53 7.66 -22.01
C THR A 92 83.81 7.98 -20.53
N ALA A 93 82.88 8.65 -19.83
CA ALA A 93 83.04 9.12 -18.45
C ALA A 93 82.05 8.45 -17.46
N LEU A 94 82.45 7.40 -16.73
CA LEU A 94 81.67 6.86 -15.60
C LEU A 94 81.70 7.87 -14.43
N ARG A 95 80.50 8.30 -14.01
CA ARG A 95 80.22 9.15 -12.83
C ARG A 95 80.67 10.62 -12.86
N ALA A 96 81.22 11.16 -13.94
CA ALA A 96 81.47 12.60 -14.05
C ALA A 96 80.22 13.37 -14.54
N SER A 97 79.15 13.36 -13.74
CA SER A 97 78.07 14.35 -13.87
C SER A 97 78.14 15.28 -12.67
N ALA A 98 78.83 16.41 -12.84
CA ALA A 98 78.70 17.52 -11.92
C ALA A 98 77.37 18.22 -12.23
N LYS A 99 76.40 18.15 -11.32
CA LYS A 99 75.26 19.09 -11.29
C LYS A 99 75.81 20.48 -10.99
N SER A 100 75.68 21.41 -11.93
CA SER A 100 75.90 22.83 -11.70
C SER A 100 75.01 23.63 -12.65
N GLY A 101 74.06 24.37 -12.09
CA GLY A 101 73.19 25.30 -12.83
C GLY A 101 71.80 24.73 -13.11
N GLY A 102 70.77 25.41 -12.61
CA GLY A 102 69.37 25.02 -12.72
C GLY A 102 68.83 25.14 -14.15
N GLU A 103 68.75 24.00 -14.81
CA GLU A 103 67.71 23.55 -15.74
C GLU A 103 67.98 22.04 -15.88
N ALA A 104 66.97 21.21 -15.65
CA ALA A 104 67.13 19.77 -15.50
C ALA A 104 67.42 19.08 -16.85
N SER A 105 68.62 19.28 -17.43
CA SER A 105 69.12 18.43 -18.50
C SER A 105 69.88 17.28 -17.86
N VAL A 106 69.20 16.13 -17.72
CA VAL A 106 69.84 14.85 -17.40
C VAL A 106 70.86 14.55 -18.49
N GLY A 107 72.09 14.21 -18.12
CA GLY A 107 73.12 13.79 -19.07
C GLY A 107 72.63 12.54 -19.83
N ARG A 108 72.35 12.73 -21.12
CA ARG A 108 71.75 11.77 -22.09
C ARG A 108 72.37 10.37 -22.13
N PHE A 109 73.55 10.17 -21.56
CA PHE A 109 74.26 8.87 -21.55
C PHE A 109 74.82 8.53 -20.16
N GLY A 110 74.10 8.92 -19.10
CA GLY A 110 74.40 8.50 -17.72
C GLY A 110 74.48 6.98 -17.58
N VAL A 111 74.88 6.50 -16.39
CA VAL A 111 75.19 5.10 -15.99
C VAL A 111 74.43 3.95 -16.69
N GLY A 112 73.20 4.17 -17.19
CA GLY A 112 72.39 3.23 -17.96
C GLY A 112 73.00 2.68 -19.25
N PHE A 113 73.85 3.43 -19.99
CA PHE A 113 74.48 2.87 -21.20
C PHE A 113 75.41 1.68 -20.90
N THR A 114 75.93 1.56 -19.68
CA THR A 114 76.78 0.43 -19.28
C THR A 114 76.05 -0.92 -19.28
N ALA A 115 74.70 -0.91 -19.34
CA ALA A 115 73.88 -2.12 -19.46
C ALA A 115 74.25 -2.98 -20.70
N VAL A 116 74.76 -2.37 -21.78
CA VAL A 116 75.19 -3.11 -22.99
C VAL A 116 76.30 -4.13 -22.71
N LEU A 117 77.11 -3.89 -21.67
CA LEU A 117 78.19 -4.79 -21.24
C LEU A 117 77.70 -6.07 -20.57
N THR A 118 76.41 -6.16 -20.24
CA THR A 118 75.79 -7.41 -19.78
C THR A 118 75.57 -8.40 -20.93
N ALA A 119 75.65 -7.93 -22.17
CA ALA A 119 75.41 -8.71 -23.38
C ALA A 119 76.65 -8.85 -24.27
N GLY A 120 77.54 -7.85 -24.32
CA GLY A 120 78.72 -7.88 -25.18
C GLY A 120 79.86 -6.94 -24.78
N ASP A 121 81.07 -7.26 -25.22
CA ASP A 121 82.31 -6.53 -24.91
C ASP A 121 82.81 -5.64 -26.06
N GLU A 122 82.13 -5.74 -27.21
CA GLU A 122 82.38 -4.94 -28.40
C GLU A 122 81.07 -4.26 -28.82
N ILE A 123 81.07 -2.93 -28.79
CA ILE A 123 79.89 -2.09 -28.95
C ILE A 123 80.17 -1.05 -30.03
N GLU A 124 79.31 -0.95 -31.02
CA GLU A 124 79.33 0.13 -32.00
C GLU A 124 78.20 1.11 -31.69
N PHE A 125 78.50 2.40 -31.69
CA PHE A 125 77.49 3.45 -31.73
C PHE A 125 77.60 4.12 -33.09
N ARG A 126 76.64 3.83 -33.96
CA ARG A 126 76.54 4.41 -35.30
C ARG A 126 75.60 5.60 -35.26
N SER A 127 75.99 6.73 -35.82
CA SER A 127 75.16 7.95 -35.85
C SER A 127 75.43 8.75 -37.11
N ARG A 128 74.42 9.50 -37.57
CA ARG A 128 74.50 10.31 -38.81
C ARG A 128 75.59 11.38 -38.79
N THR A 129 75.98 11.83 -37.60
CA THR A 129 77.02 12.83 -37.34
C THR A 129 78.43 12.23 -37.20
N GLY A 130 78.54 10.90 -37.17
CA GLY A 130 79.77 10.16 -36.95
C GLY A 130 79.51 8.91 -36.12
N SER A 131 80.30 7.86 -36.36
CA SER A 131 80.15 6.57 -35.68
C SER A 131 81.41 6.22 -34.90
N LEU A 132 81.25 5.43 -33.84
CA LEU A 132 82.32 5.05 -32.95
C LEU A 132 82.17 3.61 -32.46
N ARG A 133 83.27 3.04 -31.97
CA ARG A 133 83.33 1.68 -31.44
C ARG A 133 84.08 1.64 -30.12
N PHE A 134 83.57 0.85 -29.20
CA PHE A 134 84.20 0.42 -27.95
C PHE A 134 84.54 -1.06 -28.08
N SER A 135 85.74 -1.46 -27.66
CA SER A 135 86.15 -2.88 -27.71
C SER A 135 87.09 -3.18 -26.55
N ARG A 136 86.71 -4.15 -25.71
CA ARG A 136 87.58 -4.60 -24.62
C ARG A 136 88.90 -5.19 -25.13
N ALA A 137 88.87 -5.85 -26.29
CA ALA A 137 90.05 -6.40 -26.94
C ALA A 137 91.00 -5.28 -27.40
N ASP A 138 90.48 -4.23 -28.02
CA ASP A 138 91.29 -3.08 -28.42
C ASP A 138 91.76 -2.25 -27.23
N THR A 139 91.00 -2.18 -26.14
CA THR A 139 91.48 -1.58 -24.89
C THR A 139 92.69 -2.35 -24.38
N ARG A 140 92.61 -3.69 -24.32
CA ARG A 140 93.73 -4.54 -23.90
C ARG A 140 94.96 -4.35 -24.80
N LYS A 141 94.76 -4.29 -26.11
CA LYS A 141 95.82 -4.02 -27.07
C LYS A 141 96.44 -2.64 -26.85
N ALA A 142 95.62 -1.60 -26.70
CA ALA A 142 96.08 -0.24 -26.46
C ALA A 142 96.87 -0.09 -25.16
N LEU A 143 96.48 -0.78 -24.08
CA LEU A 143 97.26 -0.85 -22.83
C LEU A 143 98.66 -1.43 -23.09
N GLY A 144 98.74 -2.54 -23.85
CA GLY A 144 100.01 -3.17 -24.23
C GLY A 144 100.88 -2.28 -25.10
N ASP A 145 100.32 -1.72 -26.19
CA ASP A 145 101.01 -0.83 -27.12
C ASP A 145 101.55 0.45 -26.44
N ASN A 146 100.94 0.86 -25.32
CA ASN A 146 101.31 2.05 -24.55
C ASN A 146 102.17 1.78 -23.31
N GLY A 147 102.60 0.54 -23.09
CA GLY A 147 103.45 0.14 -21.97
C GLY A 147 102.77 0.20 -20.60
N ILE A 148 101.45 0.14 -20.53
CA ILE A 148 100.69 0.22 -19.28
C ILE A 148 100.56 -1.18 -18.70
N HIS A 149 101.30 -1.45 -17.62
CA HIS A 149 101.29 -2.76 -16.96
C HIS A 149 99.99 -2.99 -16.18
N LEU A 150 99.38 -4.16 -16.37
CA LEU A 150 98.18 -4.55 -15.62
C LEU A 150 98.51 -4.68 -14.12
N PRO A 151 97.66 -4.15 -13.23
CA PRO A 151 97.94 -4.18 -11.80
C PRO A 151 97.98 -5.62 -11.25
N GLY A 152 99.13 -6.02 -10.68
CA GLY A 152 99.23 -7.14 -9.73
C GLY A 152 99.44 -8.55 -10.27
N GLY A 153 99.82 -8.76 -11.54
CA GLY A 153 100.16 -10.11 -12.04
C GLY A 153 99.04 -11.15 -11.96
N VAL A 154 97.80 -10.71 -11.76
CA VAL A 154 96.61 -11.56 -11.68
C VAL A 154 96.22 -11.96 -13.11
N PRO A 155 96.15 -13.26 -13.46
CA PRO A 155 95.79 -13.72 -14.80
C PRO A 155 94.39 -13.29 -15.30
N GLU A 156 93.57 -12.71 -14.42
CA GLU A 156 92.14 -12.49 -14.61
C GLU A 156 91.70 -11.00 -14.70
N PHE A 157 92.62 -10.04 -14.80
CA PHE A 157 92.24 -8.62 -14.89
C PHE A 157 91.47 -8.32 -16.20
N THR A 158 90.25 -7.79 -16.04
CA THR A 158 89.37 -7.40 -17.13
C THR A 158 89.42 -5.87 -17.30
N PRO A 159 90.04 -5.33 -18.36
CA PRO A 159 90.13 -3.89 -18.57
C PRO A 159 88.76 -3.32 -18.95
N PRO A 160 88.47 -2.03 -18.70
CA PRO A 160 87.16 -1.45 -18.99
C PRO A 160 86.92 -1.35 -20.50
N ALA A 161 85.71 -1.67 -20.94
CA ALA A 161 85.32 -1.69 -22.35
C ALA A 161 84.89 -0.30 -22.86
N LEU A 162 84.21 0.50 -22.03
CA LEU A 162 83.56 1.75 -22.46
C LEU A 162 84.41 3.01 -22.27
N ARG A 163 85.70 2.86 -21.93
CA ARG A 163 86.59 3.98 -21.60
C ARG A 163 87.43 4.47 -22.76
N LEU A 164 87.83 3.56 -23.66
CA LEU A 164 88.57 3.91 -24.87
C LEU A 164 87.64 3.76 -26.06
N VAL A 165 87.69 4.75 -26.96
CA VAL A 165 86.82 4.83 -28.12
C VAL A 165 87.64 4.98 -29.40
N TRP A 166 87.15 4.36 -30.48
CA TRP A 166 87.73 4.43 -31.82
C TRP A 166 86.69 4.91 -32.83
N PRO A 167 87.10 5.67 -33.87
CA PRO A 167 86.17 6.09 -34.92
C PRO A 167 85.78 4.89 -35.79
N LEU A 168 84.54 4.90 -36.29
CA LEU A 168 83.98 3.90 -37.19
C LEU A 168 83.37 4.62 -38.41
N ALA A 169 83.53 4.05 -39.61
CA ALA A 169 83.02 4.65 -40.85
C ALA A 169 81.55 4.27 -41.15
N THR A 170 81.05 3.20 -40.54
CA THR A 170 79.72 2.65 -40.79
C THR A 170 78.62 3.56 -40.26
N ALA A 171 77.70 3.98 -41.11
CA ALA A 171 76.52 4.78 -40.75
C ALA A 171 75.45 3.91 -40.05
N PRO A 172 74.47 4.50 -39.32
CA PRO A 172 73.34 3.76 -38.79
C PRO A 172 72.44 3.23 -39.92
N ALA A 173 71.55 2.28 -39.59
CA ALA A 173 70.52 1.79 -40.50
C ALA A 173 69.69 2.92 -41.15
N ASP A 174 69.30 2.71 -42.41
CA ASP A 174 68.54 3.70 -43.19
C ASP A 174 67.24 4.11 -42.47
N GLY A 175 66.99 5.41 -42.40
CA GLY A 175 65.81 5.98 -41.74
C GLY A 175 65.94 6.19 -40.22
N PHE A 176 67.11 5.90 -39.63
CA PHE A 176 67.39 6.13 -38.21
C PHE A 176 68.55 7.11 -37.98
N ASP A 177 68.52 7.81 -36.85
CA ASP A 177 69.52 8.83 -36.50
C ASP A 177 70.68 8.24 -35.68
N SER A 178 70.43 7.14 -34.96
CA SER A 178 71.40 6.40 -34.16
C SER A 178 71.13 4.90 -34.22
N GLU A 179 72.17 4.09 -34.14
CA GLU A 179 72.11 2.62 -34.08
C GLU A 179 73.21 2.10 -33.15
N ILE A 180 72.83 1.34 -32.14
CA ILE A 180 73.74 0.66 -31.21
C ILE A 180 73.83 -0.80 -31.64
N VAL A 181 75.05 -1.26 -31.93
CA VAL A 181 75.31 -2.66 -32.26
C VAL A 181 76.12 -3.31 -31.15
N VAL A 182 75.56 -4.34 -30.52
CA VAL A 182 76.20 -5.10 -29.44
C VAL A 182 76.60 -6.47 -29.98
N HIS A 183 77.90 -6.77 -29.99
CA HIS A 183 78.40 -8.09 -30.38
C HIS A 183 78.33 -9.02 -29.18
N LEU A 184 77.42 -10.00 -29.23
CA LEU A 184 77.02 -10.82 -28.09
C LEU A 184 78.10 -11.84 -27.72
N HIS A 185 78.52 -11.84 -26.45
CA HIS A 185 79.47 -12.84 -25.94
C HIS A 185 78.83 -14.24 -25.89
N ASP A 186 79.63 -15.32 -25.90
CA ASP A 186 79.13 -16.70 -26.05
C ASP A 186 78.09 -17.14 -25.00
N GLY A 187 78.15 -16.57 -23.78
CA GLY A 187 77.19 -16.84 -22.70
C GLY A 187 75.80 -16.18 -22.83
N VAL A 188 75.50 -15.46 -23.91
CA VAL A 188 74.16 -14.91 -24.20
C VAL A 188 73.52 -15.68 -25.34
N ASP A 189 72.30 -16.16 -25.12
CA ASP A 189 71.43 -16.71 -26.16
C ASP A 189 70.72 -15.56 -26.89
N PRO A 190 71.01 -15.31 -28.18
CA PRO A 190 70.37 -14.24 -28.95
C PRO A 190 68.85 -14.39 -29.03
N ALA A 191 68.34 -15.61 -29.21
CA ALA A 191 66.90 -15.84 -29.40
C ALA A 191 66.12 -15.55 -28.11
N ALA A 192 66.65 -16.01 -26.96
CA ALA A 192 66.07 -15.71 -25.66
C ALA A 192 66.11 -14.21 -25.34
N LEU A 193 67.21 -13.52 -25.65
CA LEU A 193 67.32 -12.07 -25.48
C LEU A 193 66.26 -11.32 -26.30
N LEU A 194 66.11 -11.65 -27.58
CA LEU A 194 65.11 -11.01 -28.45
C LEU A 194 63.68 -11.29 -27.98
N ALA A 195 63.40 -12.51 -27.47
CA ALA A 195 62.11 -12.85 -26.89
C ALA A 195 61.80 -12.05 -25.62
N ALA A 196 62.77 -11.84 -24.73
CA ALA A 196 62.62 -10.97 -23.56
C ALA A 196 62.35 -9.52 -23.95
N MET A 197 63.12 -8.99 -24.90
CA MET A 197 62.93 -7.65 -25.47
C MET A 197 61.54 -7.44 -26.07
N ARG A 198 61.01 -8.47 -26.75
CA ARG A 198 59.64 -8.45 -27.28
C ARG A 198 58.59 -8.36 -26.17
N ALA A 199 58.77 -9.09 -25.07
CA ALA A 199 57.84 -9.07 -23.94
C ALA A 199 57.79 -7.70 -23.23
N GLU A 200 58.93 -6.99 -23.17
CA GLU A 200 59.05 -5.67 -22.54
C GLU A 200 58.56 -4.50 -23.42
N ALA A 201 58.51 -4.68 -24.75
CA ALA A 201 58.27 -3.58 -25.70
C ALA A 201 56.95 -2.83 -25.45
N ALA A 202 55.89 -3.53 -25.05
CA ALA A 202 54.61 -2.89 -24.75
C ALA A 202 54.66 -2.05 -23.47
N ASP A 203 55.29 -2.57 -22.40
CA ASP A 203 55.46 -1.85 -21.14
C ASP A 203 56.26 -0.56 -21.36
N LEU A 204 57.32 -0.63 -22.18
CA LEU A 204 58.13 0.55 -22.50
C LEU A 204 57.37 1.63 -23.27
N LEU A 205 56.39 1.24 -24.10
CA LEU A 205 55.51 2.21 -24.77
C LEU A 205 54.49 2.85 -23.82
N LEU A 206 54.15 2.21 -22.70
CA LEU A 206 53.36 2.82 -21.63
C LEU A 206 54.21 3.83 -20.84
N GLU A 207 55.45 3.44 -20.52
CA GLU A 207 56.40 4.18 -19.68
C GLU A 207 56.99 5.41 -20.37
N LEU A 208 57.27 5.30 -21.67
CA LEU A 208 58.05 6.27 -22.42
C LEU A 208 57.18 6.93 -23.51
N PRO A 209 56.44 8.01 -23.19
CA PRO A 209 55.48 8.64 -24.12
C PRO A 209 56.11 9.25 -25.38
N ALA A 210 57.42 9.50 -25.36
CA ALA A 210 58.15 9.99 -26.52
C ALA A 210 58.33 8.91 -27.59
N LEU A 211 58.26 7.63 -27.22
CA LEU A 211 58.28 6.50 -28.17
C LEU A 211 56.86 6.24 -28.70
N ARG A 212 56.74 6.23 -30.04
CA ARG A 212 55.51 5.93 -30.77
C ARG A 212 55.50 4.54 -31.39
N SER A 213 56.65 3.91 -31.59
CA SER A 213 56.71 2.54 -32.07
C SER A 213 57.97 1.82 -31.60
N ILE A 214 57.83 0.57 -31.17
CA ILE A 214 58.94 -0.35 -30.94
C ILE A 214 58.75 -1.57 -31.84
N ARG A 215 59.72 -1.85 -32.70
CA ARG A 215 59.76 -3.05 -33.53
C ARG A 215 60.84 -4.00 -33.02
N VAL A 216 60.51 -5.25 -32.74
CA VAL A 216 61.44 -6.29 -32.30
C VAL A 216 61.35 -7.48 -33.26
N GLY A 217 62.38 -7.66 -34.09
CA GLY A 217 62.29 -8.57 -35.23
C GLY A 217 61.21 -8.11 -36.21
N ASP A 218 60.26 -8.99 -36.51
CA ASP A 218 59.12 -8.71 -37.41
C ASP A 218 57.91 -8.08 -36.68
N ASP A 219 57.93 -8.05 -35.35
CA ASP A 219 56.80 -7.60 -34.53
C ASP A 219 56.92 -6.11 -34.21
N GLU A 220 55.98 -5.29 -34.68
CA GLU A 220 55.91 -3.87 -34.36
C GLU A 220 54.70 -3.58 -33.47
N ILE A 221 54.95 -2.87 -32.37
CA ILE A 221 53.91 -2.30 -31.52
C ILE A 221 53.93 -0.80 -31.72
N VAL A 222 52.76 -0.22 -32.02
CA VAL A 222 52.57 1.21 -32.24
C VAL A 222 51.69 1.78 -31.15
N SER A 223 52.04 2.96 -30.62
CA SER A 223 51.23 3.71 -29.67
C SER A 223 50.52 4.89 -30.34
N ALA A 224 49.22 5.02 -30.07
CA ALA A 224 48.40 6.16 -30.47
C ALA A 224 47.73 6.75 -29.23
N VAL A 225 47.63 8.07 -29.17
CA VAL A 225 46.95 8.78 -28.07
C VAL A 225 45.84 9.65 -28.64
N THR A 226 44.63 9.52 -28.11
CA THR A 226 43.45 10.30 -28.49
C THR A 226 42.92 11.04 -27.27
N ASP A 227 42.55 12.30 -27.41
CA ASP A 227 41.91 13.08 -26.33
C ASP A 227 40.43 12.72 -26.23
N LEU A 228 39.95 12.39 -25.03
CA LEU A 228 38.55 12.08 -24.75
C LEU A 228 37.82 13.25 -24.07
N GLY A 229 38.53 14.35 -23.74
CA GLY A 229 38.00 15.49 -23.02
C GLY A 229 38.16 15.38 -21.49
N ASN A 230 37.94 16.50 -20.79
CA ASN A 230 38.03 16.61 -19.32
C ASN A 230 39.38 16.11 -18.73
N GLY A 231 40.47 16.16 -19.50
CA GLY A 231 41.79 15.68 -19.08
C GLY A 231 42.03 14.17 -19.28
N LEU A 232 41.00 13.41 -19.67
CA LEU A 232 41.09 11.99 -19.97
C LEU A 232 41.60 11.77 -21.40
N ARG A 233 42.56 10.87 -21.58
CA ARG A 233 43.10 10.49 -22.89
C ARG A 233 43.09 8.99 -23.07
N GLU A 234 42.78 8.50 -24.26
CA GLU A 234 42.94 7.09 -24.61
C GLU A 234 44.36 6.84 -25.12
N LEU A 235 45.06 5.88 -24.53
CA LEU A 235 46.30 5.30 -25.05
C LEU A 235 45.98 3.93 -25.64
N ARG A 236 46.22 3.78 -26.94
CA ARG A 236 46.01 2.54 -27.69
C ARG A 236 47.35 1.99 -28.15
N LEU A 237 47.64 0.75 -27.78
CA LEU A 237 48.76 -0.02 -28.31
C LEU A 237 48.24 -1.04 -29.30
N THR A 238 48.82 -1.03 -30.50
CA THR A 238 48.47 -1.96 -31.58
C THR A 238 49.69 -2.80 -31.93
N GLY A 239 49.64 -4.09 -31.60
CA GLY A 239 50.67 -5.07 -31.90
C GLY A 239 50.34 -5.99 -33.09
N PRO A 240 51.20 -6.97 -33.40
CA PRO A 240 50.94 -8.00 -34.42
C PRO A 240 49.70 -8.85 -34.08
N VAL A 241 48.89 -9.17 -35.11
CA VAL A 241 47.61 -9.92 -35.12
C VAL A 241 46.86 -10.03 -33.77
N ARG A 242 45.83 -9.18 -33.60
CA ARG A 242 44.81 -9.21 -32.52
C ARG A 242 45.31 -8.92 -31.09
N ASP A 243 46.51 -8.39 -30.89
CA ASP A 243 46.96 -7.82 -29.60
C ASP A 243 46.75 -6.31 -29.56
N GLU A 244 45.47 -5.89 -29.46
CA GLU A 244 45.11 -4.50 -29.17
C GLU A 244 44.90 -4.32 -27.66
N ARG A 245 45.56 -3.31 -27.09
CA ARG A 245 45.41 -2.96 -25.67
C ARG A 245 45.14 -1.47 -25.51
N ILE A 246 44.18 -1.14 -24.67
CA ILE A 246 43.67 0.22 -24.49
C ILE A 246 43.74 0.58 -23.02
N TRP A 247 44.17 1.80 -22.73
CA TRP A 247 44.12 2.40 -21.41
C TRP A 247 43.51 3.79 -21.50
N TRP A 248 42.74 4.17 -20.50
CA TRP A 248 42.43 5.57 -20.23
C TRP A 248 43.48 6.13 -19.28
N GLN A 249 44.16 7.19 -19.71
CA GLN A 249 45.21 7.84 -18.95
C GLN A 249 44.80 9.23 -18.47
N PHE A 250 45.26 9.59 -17.28
CA PHE A 250 45.02 10.89 -16.66
C PHE A 250 46.30 11.36 -15.97
N ASP A 251 46.54 12.67 -16.02
CA ASP A 251 47.78 13.30 -15.53
C ASP A 251 47.45 14.23 -14.38
N THR A 252 48.05 13.99 -13.22
CA THR A 252 47.88 14.82 -12.01
C THR A 252 49.10 15.70 -11.74
N GLY A 253 49.95 15.92 -12.75
CA GLY A 253 51.17 16.72 -12.68
C GLY A 253 52.37 15.95 -12.15
N ARG A 254 52.21 15.16 -11.08
CA ARG A 254 53.28 14.29 -10.52
C ARG A 254 53.14 12.82 -10.86
N ALA A 255 51.96 12.42 -11.33
CA ALA A 255 51.65 11.05 -11.69
C ALA A 255 50.85 11.01 -12.98
N ARG A 256 51.16 10.00 -13.79
CA ARG A 256 50.30 9.53 -14.88
C ARG A 256 49.68 8.21 -14.45
N TRP A 257 48.36 8.21 -14.40
CA TRP A 257 47.55 7.03 -14.11
C TRP A 257 47.06 6.41 -15.40
N LEU A 258 47.07 5.08 -15.50
CA LEU A 258 46.53 4.35 -16.64
C LEU A 258 45.57 3.26 -16.18
N LEU A 259 44.32 3.39 -16.58
CA LEU A 259 43.23 2.46 -16.26
C LEU A 259 42.96 1.59 -17.50
N PRO A 260 43.15 0.26 -17.43
CA PRO A 260 42.93 -0.59 -18.60
C PRO A 260 41.46 -0.62 -19.02
N VAL A 261 41.22 -0.68 -20.32
CA VAL A 261 39.89 -0.72 -20.93
C VAL A 261 39.73 -2.04 -21.69
N ARG A 262 38.65 -2.76 -21.42
CA ARG A 262 38.27 -4.00 -22.10
C ARG A 262 36.81 -3.89 -22.52
N ASP A 263 36.50 -4.28 -23.76
CA ASP A 263 35.15 -4.19 -24.34
C ASP A 263 34.49 -2.80 -24.18
N GLY A 264 35.30 -1.74 -24.26
CA GLY A 264 34.86 -0.35 -24.14
C GLY A 264 34.56 0.14 -22.71
N ARG A 265 34.83 -0.67 -21.69
CA ARG A 265 34.65 -0.31 -20.27
C ARG A 265 35.96 -0.33 -19.49
N PRO A 266 36.14 0.55 -18.51
CA PRO A 266 37.31 0.50 -17.65
C PRO A 266 37.25 -0.70 -16.70
N HIS A 267 38.40 -1.31 -16.44
CA HIS A 267 38.58 -2.37 -15.47
C HIS A 267 39.69 -2.01 -14.50
N ALA A 268 39.56 -2.48 -13.25
CA ALA A 268 40.67 -2.38 -12.31
C ALA A 268 41.90 -3.11 -12.88
N ALA A 269 43.06 -2.47 -12.79
CA ALA A 269 44.33 -3.06 -13.12
C ALA A 269 44.64 -4.23 -12.17
N GLU A 270 45.30 -5.26 -12.70
CA GLU A 270 45.93 -6.28 -11.86
C GLU A 270 47.08 -5.64 -11.05
N PRO A 271 47.44 -6.20 -9.87
CA PRO A 271 48.59 -5.74 -9.11
C PRO A 271 49.85 -5.64 -9.98
N ASP A 272 50.55 -4.51 -9.88
CA ASP A 272 51.74 -4.20 -10.68
C ASP A 272 52.81 -3.55 -9.78
N VAL A 273 53.75 -2.81 -10.35
CA VAL A 273 54.79 -2.09 -9.64
C VAL A 273 54.71 -0.59 -9.90
N LEU A 274 55.30 0.20 -9.00
CA LEU A 274 55.53 1.63 -9.24
C LEU A 274 56.50 1.82 -10.41
N ARG A 275 56.17 2.72 -11.35
CA ARG A 275 57.03 3.06 -12.49
C ARG A 275 57.54 4.50 -12.35
N ALA A 276 58.85 4.73 -12.49
CA ALA A 276 59.45 6.06 -12.31
C ALA A 276 60.72 6.28 -13.17
N PRO A 277 60.58 6.58 -14.47
CA PRO A 277 59.41 6.35 -15.31
C PRO A 277 59.26 4.87 -15.72
N THR A 278 60.27 4.04 -15.45
CA THR A 278 60.27 2.59 -15.74
C THR A 278 59.99 1.76 -14.50
N ARG A 279 59.60 0.50 -14.68
CA ARG A 279 59.35 -0.48 -13.60
C ARG A 279 60.41 -0.46 -12.49
N SER A 280 59.94 -0.55 -11.26
CA SER A 280 60.73 -0.75 -10.04
C SER A 280 60.35 -2.08 -9.35
N ASP A 281 60.96 -2.37 -8.20
CA ASP A 281 60.62 -3.51 -7.34
C ASP A 281 59.55 -3.15 -6.28
N GLU A 282 58.98 -1.93 -6.30
CA GLU A 282 57.93 -1.52 -5.36
C GLU A 282 56.57 -2.02 -5.85
N GLU A 283 56.08 -3.13 -5.28
CA GLU A 283 54.78 -3.71 -5.60
C GLU A 283 53.63 -2.80 -5.14
N LEU A 284 52.62 -2.65 -6.01
CA LEU A 284 51.40 -1.88 -5.83
C LEU A 284 50.17 -2.73 -6.09
N SER A 285 49.08 -2.45 -5.37
CA SER A 285 47.78 -3.11 -5.53
C SER A 285 46.68 -2.12 -5.93
N LEU A 286 47.06 -1.13 -6.73
CA LEU A 286 46.18 -0.04 -7.16
C LEU A 286 45.33 -0.45 -8.39
N PRO A 287 44.11 0.10 -8.52
CA PRO A 287 43.22 -0.22 -9.65
C PRO A 287 43.63 0.45 -10.96
N ALA A 288 44.70 1.24 -10.97
CA ALA A 288 45.28 1.85 -12.16
C ALA A 288 46.81 1.75 -12.08
N LEU A 289 47.47 1.60 -13.23
CA LEU A 289 48.93 1.62 -13.30
C LEU A 289 49.43 3.03 -13.01
N LEU A 290 50.52 3.14 -12.25
CA LEU A 290 51.09 4.40 -11.81
C LEU A 290 52.48 4.62 -12.39
N ILE A 291 52.63 5.67 -13.19
CA ILE A 291 53.92 6.21 -13.61
C ILE A 291 54.13 7.56 -12.90
N ALA A 292 55.05 7.62 -11.97
CA ALA A 292 55.27 8.76 -11.09
C ALA A 292 56.62 9.46 -11.36
N ASP A 293 56.62 10.78 -11.20
CA ASP A 293 57.85 11.56 -11.06
C ASP A 293 58.27 11.55 -9.58
N ILE A 294 59.02 10.52 -9.19
CA ILE A 294 59.48 10.33 -7.81
C ILE A 294 60.97 9.91 -7.76
N PRO A 295 61.76 10.44 -6.81
CA PRO A 295 63.18 10.10 -6.72
C PRO A 295 63.45 8.62 -6.40
N MET A 296 64.20 7.96 -7.28
CA MET A 296 64.62 6.55 -7.16
C MET A 296 66.07 6.41 -6.70
N GLN A 297 66.41 5.25 -6.11
CA GLN A 297 67.80 4.87 -5.82
C GLN A 297 68.63 4.77 -7.13
N PRO A 298 69.97 4.79 -7.08
CA PRO A 298 70.81 4.78 -8.29
C PRO A 298 70.59 3.58 -9.23
N ASP A 299 70.18 2.43 -8.70
CA ASP A 299 69.82 1.23 -9.47
C ASP A 299 68.40 1.29 -10.07
N ARG A 300 67.61 2.32 -9.70
CA ARG A 300 66.22 2.57 -10.08
C ARG A 300 65.28 1.41 -9.74
N ARG A 301 65.60 0.61 -8.72
CA ARG A 301 64.79 -0.53 -8.27
C ARG A 301 63.93 -0.21 -7.06
N ARG A 302 64.39 0.68 -6.19
CA ARG A 302 63.69 1.08 -4.97
C ARG A 302 63.60 2.59 -4.86
N LEU A 303 62.63 3.06 -4.09
CA LEU A 303 62.50 4.47 -3.77
C LEU A 303 63.65 4.95 -2.86
N LEU A 304 64.01 6.23 -2.99
CA LEU A 304 64.89 6.86 -2.01
C LEU A 304 64.16 7.00 -0.65
N PRO A 305 64.81 6.68 0.49
CA PRO A 305 64.22 6.88 1.81
C PRO A 305 63.71 8.32 2.01
N GLY A 306 62.50 8.47 2.54
CA GLY A 306 61.84 9.78 2.72
C GLY A 306 61.11 10.30 1.48
N GLY A 307 60.93 9.49 0.44
CA GLY A 307 60.07 9.81 -0.70
C GLY A 307 58.63 10.11 -0.25
N ARG A 308 58.07 11.22 -0.71
CA ARG A 308 56.72 11.70 -0.34
C ARG A 308 55.65 11.04 -1.22
N ILE A 309 55.52 9.71 -1.12
CA ILE A 309 54.65 8.92 -1.99
C ILE A 309 53.16 9.29 -1.86
N ALA A 310 52.71 9.68 -0.67
CA ALA A 310 51.34 10.11 -0.43
C ALA A 310 50.95 11.37 -1.25
N GLU A 311 51.91 12.22 -1.60
CA GLU A 311 51.67 13.39 -2.47
C GLU A 311 51.30 13.00 -3.91
N LEU A 312 51.50 11.74 -4.31
CA LEU A 312 51.06 11.24 -5.62
C LEU A 312 49.54 11.04 -5.71
N ALA A 313 48.84 10.98 -4.58
CA ALA A 313 47.39 10.90 -4.56
C ALA A 313 46.75 12.18 -5.11
N GLU A 314 47.38 13.34 -4.90
CA GLU A 314 46.83 14.66 -5.23
C GLU A 314 46.30 14.72 -6.68
N GLY A 315 45.01 14.98 -6.83
CA GLY A 315 44.31 15.09 -8.12
C GLY A 315 43.70 13.77 -8.61
N TYR A 316 43.85 12.66 -7.88
CA TYR A 316 43.26 11.37 -8.24
C TYR A 316 41.73 11.38 -8.22
N ALA A 317 41.10 12.18 -7.36
CA ALA A 317 39.65 12.35 -7.40
C ALA A 317 39.15 13.03 -8.70
N ASP A 318 39.98 13.86 -9.32
CA ASP A 318 39.65 14.47 -10.62
C ASP A 318 39.71 13.43 -11.73
N PHE A 319 40.61 12.45 -11.64
CA PHE A 319 40.62 11.29 -12.52
C PHE A 319 39.30 10.51 -12.42
N ALA A 320 38.83 10.23 -11.20
CA ALA A 320 37.54 9.59 -10.99
C ALA A 320 36.38 10.43 -11.55
N ARG A 321 36.40 11.75 -11.39
CA ARG A 321 35.37 12.63 -11.96
C ARG A 321 35.36 12.63 -13.49
N ALA A 322 36.52 12.49 -14.13
CA ALA A 322 36.65 12.46 -15.58
C ALA A 322 36.07 11.18 -16.22
N LEU A 323 35.92 10.10 -15.46
CA LEU A 323 35.28 8.87 -15.93
C LEU A 323 33.76 9.02 -16.09
N PRO A 324 33.13 8.19 -16.95
CA PRO A 324 31.67 8.08 -17.01
C PRO A 324 31.07 7.81 -15.62
N PRO A 325 29.91 8.41 -15.26
CA PRO A 325 29.33 8.32 -13.91
C PRO A 325 29.21 6.88 -13.36
N SER A 326 28.73 5.94 -14.17
CA SER A 326 28.54 4.55 -13.77
C SER A 326 29.85 3.76 -13.54
N ASP A 327 30.97 4.25 -14.05
CA ASP A 327 32.26 3.55 -14.00
C ASP A 327 33.20 4.10 -12.92
N ARG A 328 32.89 5.23 -12.27
CA ARG A 328 33.84 5.95 -11.40
C ARG A 328 34.34 5.14 -10.21
N LEU A 329 33.54 4.20 -9.70
CA LEU A 329 33.92 3.37 -8.56
C LEU A 329 35.06 2.38 -8.87
N VAL A 330 35.40 2.14 -10.14
CA VAL A 330 36.50 1.25 -10.54
C VAL A 330 37.87 1.71 -10.01
N LEU A 331 38.02 3.01 -9.76
CA LEU A 331 39.26 3.61 -9.27
C LEU A 331 39.42 3.53 -7.74
N VAL A 332 38.42 3.04 -7.02
CA VAL A 332 38.49 2.88 -5.57
C VAL A 332 39.33 1.64 -5.26
N PRO A 333 40.42 1.75 -4.48
CA PRO A 333 41.21 0.59 -4.10
C PRO A 333 40.36 -0.45 -3.36
N THR A 334 40.37 -1.70 -3.83
CA THR A 334 39.62 -2.81 -3.23
C THR A 334 40.13 -3.13 -1.82
N PRO A 335 39.27 -3.40 -0.81
CA PRO A 335 39.74 -3.80 0.52
C PRO A 335 40.70 -4.99 0.46
N GLY A 336 41.90 -4.86 1.05
CA GLY A 336 42.92 -5.90 0.98
C GLY A 336 44.23 -5.52 1.69
N PHE A 337 45.13 -6.49 1.80
CA PHE A 337 46.47 -6.26 2.35
C PHE A 337 47.34 -5.51 1.36
N ALA A 338 48.01 -4.46 1.84
CA ALA A 338 49.04 -3.78 1.07
C ALA A 338 50.19 -4.74 0.72
N ARG A 339 50.71 -4.61 -0.50
CA ARG A 339 51.80 -5.46 -1.03
C ARG A 339 53.19 -4.96 -0.63
N SER A 340 53.29 -3.71 -0.22
CA SER A 340 54.48 -3.07 0.32
C SER A 340 54.09 -1.96 1.31
N GLU A 341 55.04 -1.47 2.12
CA GLU A 341 54.82 -0.30 2.99
C GLU A 341 54.37 0.92 2.17
N MET A 342 55.00 1.11 1.01
CA MET A 342 54.71 2.21 0.09
C MET A 342 53.32 2.10 -0.53
N ASP A 343 52.89 0.88 -0.90
CA ASP A 343 51.52 0.60 -1.34
C ASP A 343 50.49 0.94 -0.26
N GLY A 344 50.77 0.59 1.00
CA GLY A 344 49.90 0.93 2.14
C GLY A 344 49.70 2.44 2.30
N LEU A 345 50.80 3.20 2.34
CA LEU A 345 50.78 4.65 2.48
C LEU A 345 50.04 5.34 1.33
N LEU A 346 50.27 4.89 0.09
CA LEU A 346 49.62 5.47 -1.09
C LEU A 346 48.13 5.11 -1.14
N ARG A 347 47.76 3.86 -0.83
CA ARG A 347 46.35 3.44 -0.78
C ARG A 347 45.55 4.24 0.24
N GLU A 348 46.11 4.46 1.43
CA GLU A 348 45.49 5.29 2.47
C GLU A 348 45.28 6.73 1.98
N ALA A 349 46.31 7.33 1.35
CA ALA A 349 46.22 8.68 0.80
C ALA A 349 45.16 8.79 -0.32
N LEU A 350 45.09 7.81 -1.23
CA LEU A 350 44.09 7.77 -2.31
C LEU A 350 42.66 7.64 -1.76
N VAL A 351 42.43 6.77 -0.77
CA VAL A 351 41.11 6.62 -0.14
C VAL A 351 40.72 7.90 0.61
N ALA A 352 41.65 8.54 1.33
CA ALA A 352 41.41 9.80 2.02
C ALA A 352 41.02 10.92 1.05
N GLU A 353 41.71 11.02 -0.09
CA GLU A 353 41.38 12.00 -1.12
C GLU A 353 40.02 11.72 -1.77
N LEU A 354 39.77 10.48 -2.19
CA LEU A 354 38.50 10.08 -2.78
C LEU A 354 37.35 10.34 -1.81
N ARG A 355 37.53 10.10 -0.51
CA ARG A 355 36.52 10.36 0.51
C ARG A 355 36.15 11.84 0.63
N ALA A 356 37.14 12.73 0.50
CA ALA A 356 36.99 14.15 0.76
C ALA A 356 36.55 14.98 -0.46
N ALA A 357 36.99 14.60 -1.67
CA ALA A 357 36.77 15.37 -2.89
C ALA A 357 35.40 15.07 -3.54
N ALA A 358 34.81 16.08 -4.20
CA ALA A 358 33.51 15.95 -4.85
C ALA A 358 33.61 15.30 -6.25
N TRP A 359 33.50 13.99 -6.35
CA TRP A 359 33.55 13.25 -7.63
C TRP A 359 32.47 12.16 -7.75
N LEU A 360 31.85 11.75 -6.64
CA LEU A 360 30.85 10.70 -6.64
C LEU A 360 29.55 11.20 -7.27
N PRO A 361 28.97 10.50 -8.27
CA PRO A 361 27.74 10.93 -8.91
C PRO A 361 26.56 10.92 -7.93
N VAL A 362 25.82 12.02 -7.89
CA VAL A 362 24.61 12.18 -7.08
C VAL A 362 23.45 12.67 -7.94
N VAL A 363 22.23 12.38 -7.48
CA VAL A 363 21.00 12.85 -8.12
C VAL A 363 20.90 14.37 -7.94
N PRO A 364 20.80 15.16 -9.03
CA PRO A 364 20.61 16.60 -8.91
C PRO A 364 19.19 16.90 -8.40
N THR A 365 19.06 17.90 -7.55
CA THR A 365 17.77 18.38 -7.04
C THR A 365 17.41 19.74 -7.62
N ALA A 366 16.18 20.21 -7.40
CA ALA A 366 15.78 21.55 -7.83
C ALA A 366 16.64 22.66 -7.19
N ASP A 367 17.01 22.46 -5.92
CA ASP A 367 17.80 23.41 -5.12
C ASP A 367 19.31 23.28 -5.37
N THR A 368 19.79 22.08 -5.74
CA THR A 368 21.21 21.82 -5.98
C THR A 368 21.43 21.19 -7.36
N ARG A 369 22.00 21.99 -8.28
CA ARG A 369 22.36 21.55 -9.65
C ARG A 369 23.68 20.77 -9.71
N GLU A 370 24.27 20.47 -8.55
CA GLU A 370 25.51 19.70 -8.48
C GLU A 370 25.23 18.24 -8.83
N THR A 371 25.98 17.69 -9.79
CA THR A 371 25.87 16.29 -10.22
C THR A 371 26.90 15.39 -9.55
N THR A 372 27.73 15.96 -8.67
CA THR A 372 28.77 15.25 -7.94
C THR A 372 28.91 15.79 -6.53
N ALA A 373 29.12 14.90 -5.56
CA ALA A 373 29.38 15.27 -4.18
C ALA A 373 30.56 14.48 -3.58
N ALA A 374 31.02 14.92 -2.41
CA ALA A 374 32.04 14.20 -1.65
C ALA A 374 31.41 12.93 -1.03
N PRO A 375 32.02 11.74 -1.17
CA PRO A 375 31.47 10.51 -0.62
C PRO A 375 31.07 10.59 0.86
N GLN A 376 31.93 11.16 1.71
CA GLN A 376 31.65 11.30 3.15
C GLN A 376 30.45 12.20 3.49
N ARG A 377 29.97 13.00 2.53
CA ARG A 377 28.78 13.86 2.67
C ARG A 377 27.58 13.32 1.89
N SER A 378 27.75 12.17 1.24
CA SER A 378 26.75 11.55 0.39
C SER A 378 26.04 10.42 1.12
N SER A 379 24.82 10.14 0.70
CA SER A 379 24.02 9.03 1.19
C SER A 379 23.67 8.06 0.07
N VAL A 380 23.40 6.80 0.42
CA VAL A 380 22.96 5.77 -0.53
C VAL A 380 21.85 4.93 0.09
N PHE A 381 20.81 4.68 -0.71
CA PHE A 381 19.82 3.64 -0.42
C PHE A 381 20.13 2.43 -1.29
N THR A 382 20.46 1.29 -0.68
CA THR A 382 20.99 0.13 -1.42
C THR A 382 19.92 -0.51 -2.31
N GLY A 383 20.22 -0.64 -3.60
CA GLY A 383 19.32 -1.20 -4.60
C GLY A 383 18.18 -0.28 -5.03
N ALA A 384 18.31 1.03 -4.78
CA ALA A 384 17.31 2.02 -5.17
C ALA A 384 17.10 2.06 -6.70
N THR A 385 15.85 2.24 -7.10
CA THR A 385 15.47 2.52 -8.49
C THR A 385 15.65 4.01 -8.81
N GLU A 386 15.68 4.37 -10.10
CA GLU A 386 15.73 5.79 -10.51
C GLU A 386 14.58 6.59 -9.88
N THR A 387 13.35 6.06 -9.92
CA THR A 387 12.17 6.66 -9.29
C THR A 387 12.36 6.90 -7.80
N LEU A 388 12.81 5.88 -7.04
CA LEU A 388 13.03 6.02 -5.60
C LEU A 388 14.13 7.04 -5.32
N THR A 389 15.24 7.01 -6.06
CA THR A 389 16.31 8.00 -5.87
C THR A 389 15.85 9.43 -6.17
N ALA A 390 15.00 9.65 -7.16
CA ALA A 390 14.45 10.97 -7.46
C ALA A 390 13.55 11.49 -6.32
N LEU A 391 12.68 10.63 -5.77
CA LEU A 391 11.80 11.01 -4.65
C LEU A 391 12.59 11.27 -3.35
N LEU A 392 13.66 10.52 -3.12
CA LEU A 392 14.50 10.64 -1.92
C LEU A 392 15.52 11.79 -2.00
N ALA A 393 15.92 12.21 -3.21
CA ALA A 393 16.95 13.23 -3.39
C ALA A 393 16.57 14.58 -2.76
N ASP A 394 15.28 14.93 -2.75
CA ASP A 394 14.81 16.17 -2.11
C ASP A 394 14.66 16.07 -0.58
N LEU A 395 14.73 14.86 -0.02
CA LEU A 395 14.55 14.60 1.42
C LEU A 395 15.89 14.45 2.15
N ILE A 396 16.89 13.98 1.42
CA ILE A 396 18.19 13.59 1.95
C ILE A 396 19.23 14.51 1.30
N GLY A 397 20.36 14.72 1.97
CA GLY A 397 21.53 15.33 1.33
C GLY A 397 21.98 14.55 0.08
N PRO A 398 23.12 14.91 -0.53
CA PRO A 398 23.54 14.36 -1.82
C PRO A 398 23.37 12.83 -1.93
N LEU A 399 22.41 12.38 -2.74
CA LEU A 399 22.03 10.97 -2.83
C LEU A 399 22.69 10.34 -4.05
N VAL A 400 23.38 9.21 -3.85
CA VAL A 400 24.04 8.47 -4.93
C VAL A 400 23.03 7.98 -5.97
N ILE A 401 23.40 8.09 -7.25
CA ILE A 401 22.56 7.65 -8.39
C ILE A 401 22.21 6.15 -8.32
N ALA A 402 21.07 5.77 -8.89
CA ALA A 402 20.56 4.40 -8.88
C ALA A 402 21.58 3.37 -9.43
N ASP A 403 22.30 3.70 -10.51
CA ASP A 403 23.32 2.84 -11.15
C ASP A 403 24.42 2.37 -10.18
N LEU A 404 24.75 3.20 -9.18
CA LEU A 404 25.80 2.93 -8.20
C LEU A 404 25.23 2.46 -6.85
N SER A 405 23.92 2.24 -6.74
CA SER A 405 23.28 1.83 -5.49
C SER A 405 23.26 0.31 -5.28
N GLY A 406 23.65 -0.48 -6.29
CA GLY A 406 23.57 -1.93 -6.27
C GLY A 406 24.51 -2.61 -5.26
N ARG A 407 24.26 -3.90 -4.98
CA ARG A 407 25.03 -4.68 -3.99
C ARG A 407 26.54 -4.72 -4.28
N ALA A 408 26.93 -4.78 -5.56
CA ALA A 408 28.33 -4.81 -5.97
C ALA A 408 29.09 -3.52 -5.61
N ALA A 409 28.38 -2.39 -5.52
CA ALA A 409 28.94 -1.10 -5.15
C ALA A 409 28.93 -0.84 -3.64
N ALA A 410 28.12 -1.57 -2.86
CA ALA A 410 27.90 -1.30 -1.44
C ALA A 410 29.19 -1.37 -0.60
N ASP A 411 30.03 -2.39 -0.80
CA ASP A 411 31.30 -2.53 -0.09
C ASP A 411 32.28 -1.42 -0.45
N VAL A 412 32.27 -0.98 -1.72
CA VAL A 412 33.14 0.10 -2.22
C VAL A 412 32.71 1.45 -1.65
N LEU A 413 31.40 1.73 -1.62
CA LEU A 413 30.85 2.95 -1.03
C LEU A 413 31.09 3.01 0.49
N ALA A 414 31.10 1.87 1.17
CA ALA A 414 31.42 1.79 2.60
C ALA A 414 32.88 2.19 2.89
N VAL A 415 33.86 1.84 2.03
CA VAL A 415 35.26 2.28 2.16
C VAL A 415 35.38 3.82 2.10
N LEU A 416 34.48 4.44 1.34
CA LEU A 416 34.44 5.89 1.12
C LEU A 416 33.59 6.65 2.16
N ASP A 417 33.14 5.98 3.23
CA ASP A 417 32.27 6.55 4.28
C ASP A 417 30.96 7.18 3.74
N VAL A 418 30.39 6.59 2.68
CA VAL A 418 29.05 6.99 2.19
C VAL A 418 27.99 6.50 3.18
N HIS A 419 27.07 7.38 3.57
CA HIS A 419 26.07 7.09 4.59
C HIS A 419 24.97 6.18 4.02
N ARG A 420 24.85 4.96 4.56
CA ARG A 420 23.77 4.05 4.15
C ARG A 420 22.47 4.42 4.87
N ILE A 421 21.41 4.62 4.09
CA ILE A 421 20.07 4.94 4.59
C ILE A 421 19.18 3.71 4.43
N GLY A 422 18.43 3.38 5.49
CA GLY A 422 17.42 2.32 5.51
C GLY A 422 15.99 2.87 5.57
N LEU A 423 15.01 1.97 5.61
CA LEU A 423 13.58 2.33 5.60
C LEU A 423 13.20 3.15 6.83
N ALA A 424 13.73 2.80 8.00
CA ALA A 424 13.47 3.52 9.26
C ALA A 424 13.82 5.02 9.16
N ARG A 425 14.94 5.33 8.51
CA ARG A 425 15.37 6.72 8.34
C ARG A 425 14.47 7.47 7.34
N ILE A 426 13.93 6.80 6.33
CA ILE A 426 12.95 7.39 5.40
C ILE A 426 11.66 7.72 6.16
N ALA A 427 11.18 6.79 6.98
CA ALA A 427 10.00 7.02 7.82
C ALA A 427 10.20 8.22 8.77
N GLU A 428 11.36 8.32 9.43
CA GLU A 428 11.70 9.48 10.27
C GLU A 428 11.73 10.80 9.49
N LEU A 429 12.33 10.81 8.29
CA LEU A 429 12.45 12.01 7.46
C LEU A 429 11.11 12.44 6.83
N SER A 430 10.14 11.52 6.76
CA SER A 430 8.80 11.84 6.28
C SER A 430 7.98 12.68 7.28
N ILE A 431 8.40 12.73 8.55
CA ILE A 431 7.68 13.45 9.59
C ILE A 431 7.75 14.96 9.34
N GLY A 432 6.58 15.61 9.23
CA GLY A 432 6.47 17.05 9.00
C GLY A 432 6.77 17.49 7.57
N LEU A 433 6.85 16.54 6.64
CA LEU A 433 7.06 16.84 5.23
C LEU A 433 5.77 17.31 4.56
N GLU A 434 5.79 18.50 3.97
CA GLU A 434 4.66 19.03 3.20
C GLU A 434 4.80 18.67 1.72
N ARG A 435 3.95 17.73 1.26
CA ARG A 435 3.87 17.26 -0.12
C ARG A 435 2.42 16.96 -0.49
N PRO A 436 2.05 17.11 -1.79
CA PRO A 436 0.70 16.79 -2.22
C PRO A 436 0.42 15.27 -2.11
N PRO A 437 -0.83 14.85 -1.92
CA PRO A 437 -1.21 13.44 -1.73
C PRO A 437 -0.67 12.46 -2.79
N HIS A 438 -0.76 12.79 -4.09
CA HIS A 438 -0.22 11.94 -5.16
C HIS A 438 1.30 11.69 -5.08
N TRP A 439 2.06 12.60 -4.45
CA TRP A 439 3.49 12.39 -4.21
C TRP A 439 3.71 11.29 -3.16
N TRP A 440 2.86 11.22 -2.14
CA TRP A 440 2.89 10.16 -1.12
C TRP A 440 2.59 8.79 -1.73
N TYR A 441 1.60 8.70 -2.62
CA TYR A 441 1.35 7.48 -3.39
C TYR A 441 2.62 7.03 -4.14
N SER A 442 3.28 7.96 -4.85
CA SER A 442 4.51 7.68 -5.60
C SER A 442 5.65 7.18 -4.69
N LEU A 443 5.75 7.72 -3.47
CA LEU A 443 6.70 7.25 -2.47
C LEU A 443 6.34 5.84 -1.98
N TYR A 444 5.08 5.56 -1.69
CA TYR A 444 4.63 4.24 -1.23
C TYR A 444 4.86 3.16 -2.30
N ASP A 445 4.54 3.46 -3.56
CA ASP A 445 4.80 2.59 -4.71
C ASP A 445 6.31 2.31 -4.86
N ALA A 446 7.15 3.33 -4.77
CA ALA A 446 8.60 3.18 -4.86
C ALA A 446 9.23 2.41 -3.69
N LEU A 447 8.61 2.44 -2.49
CA LEU A 447 9.07 1.72 -1.30
C LEU A 447 8.59 0.28 -1.24
N GLU A 448 7.44 -0.04 -1.86
CA GLU A 448 6.80 -1.35 -1.76
C GLU A 448 7.75 -2.53 -2.07
N PRO A 449 8.61 -2.50 -3.11
CA PRO A 449 9.51 -3.61 -3.42
C PRO A 449 10.54 -3.92 -2.33
N PHE A 450 10.80 -2.97 -1.42
CA PHE A 450 11.79 -3.12 -0.34
C PHE A 450 11.18 -3.65 0.96
N VAL A 451 9.84 -3.64 1.07
CA VAL A 451 9.11 -4.18 2.21
C VAL A 451 8.85 -5.66 1.94
N VAL A 452 9.87 -6.50 2.08
CA VAL A 452 9.79 -7.93 1.73
C VAL A 452 9.40 -8.84 2.91
N ASP A 453 9.53 -8.33 4.13
CA ASP A 453 9.29 -9.09 5.36
C ASP A 453 8.69 -8.19 6.48
N PRO A 454 8.23 -8.77 7.59
CA PRO A 454 7.66 -8.00 8.70
C PRO A 454 8.63 -7.04 9.38
N LEU A 455 9.94 -7.30 9.37
CA LEU A 455 10.93 -6.41 9.97
C LEU A 455 11.07 -5.12 9.15
N ALA A 456 11.11 -5.24 7.83
CA ALA A 456 11.09 -4.10 6.91
C ALA A 456 9.79 -3.28 7.04
N ALA A 457 8.65 -3.94 7.32
CA ALA A 457 7.40 -3.26 7.59
C ALA A 457 7.43 -2.49 8.93
N GLU A 458 8.01 -3.05 9.99
CA GLU A 458 8.21 -2.37 11.28
C GLU A 458 9.12 -1.13 11.14
N GLU A 459 10.15 -1.18 10.29
CA GLU A 459 10.99 -0.01 10.01
C GLU A 459 10.18 1.16 9.43
N LEU A 460 9.11 0.89 8.68
CA LEU A 460 8.18 1.92 8.17
C LEU A 460 7.01 2.22 9.14
N GLY A 461 7.07 1.77 10.39
CA GLY A 461 6.02 1.98 11.37
C GLY A 461 5.73 3.45 11.71
N ALA A 462 6.69 4.35 11.47
CA ALA A 462 6.56 5.80 11.66
C ALA A 462 6.29 6.58 10.36
N LEU A 463 6.06 5.89 9.24
CA LEU A 463 5.84 6.52 7.94
C LEU A 463 4.64 7.46 8.00
N ALA A 464 4.82 8.69 7.50
CA ALA A 464 3.76 9.68 7.49
C ALA A 464 2.69 9.35 6.44
N VAL A 465 1.43 9.67 6.75
CA VAL A 465 0.27 9.44 5.88
C VAL A 465 -0.60 10.70 5.84
N PRO A 466 -0.87 11.26 4.65
CA PRO A 466 -1.79 12.38 4.51
C PRO A 466 -3.24 11.89 4.68
N LEU A 467 -4.02 12.63 5.46
CA LEU A 467 -5.43 12.36 5.69
C LEU A 467 -6.33 13.19 4.77
N ALA A 468 -7.58 12.75 4.61
CA ALA A 468 -8.58 13.44 3.80
C ALA A 468 -8.93 14.84 4.35
N ASP A 469 -8.74 15.08 5.65
CA ASP A 469 -8.92 16.39 6.31
C ASP A 469 -7.70 17.33 6.16
N GLY A 470 -6.69 16.94 5.38
CA GLY A 470 -5.48 17.71 5.13
C GLY A 470 -4.40 17.60 6.21
N ARG A 471 -4.66 16.93 7.34
CA ARG A 471 -3.62 16.67 8.35
C ARG A 471 -2.65 15.58 7.86
N LEU A 472 -1.41 15.66 8.35
CA LEU A 472 -0.40 14.61 8.18
C LEU A 472 -0.23 13.88 9.50
N VAL A 473 -0.52 12.57 9.53
CA VAL A 473 -0.31 11.74 10.73
C VAL A 473 0.92 10.86 10.58
N THR A 474 1.50 10.46 11.72
CA THR A 474 2.61 9.53 11.77
C THR A 474 2.12 8.12 12.08
N GLY A 475 2.50 7.16 11.24
CA GLY A 475 2.25 5.74 11.47
C GLY A 475 0.97 5.21 10.81
N PRO A 476 1.09 4.32 9.80
CA PRO A 476 -0.05 3.77 9.06
C PRO A 476 -1.05 2.99 9.92
N ARG A 477 -0.63 2.41 11.06
CA ARG A 477 -1.49 1.56 11.92
C ARG A 477 -2.69 2.26 12.53
N THR A 478 -2.65 3.58 12.59
CA THR A 478 -3.74 4.40 13.13
C THR A 478 -4.67 4.92 12.04
N VAL A 479 -4.35 4.64 10.77
CA VAL A 479 -5.03 5.16 9.59
C VAL A 479 -6.08 4.16 9.11
N VAL A 480 -7.16 4.71 8.59
CA VAL A 480 -8.25 4.00 7.94
C VAL A 480 -8.17 4.24 6.44
N LEU A 481 -8.41 3.19 5.64
CA LEU A 481 -8.37 3.22 4.18
C LEU A 481 -9.75 2.93 3.62
N ASP A 482 -10.20 3.76 2.69
CA ASP A 482 -11.32 3.44 1.80
C ASP A 482 -10.80 3.56 0.36
N ASP A 483 -10.91 2.48 -0.42
CA ASP A 483 -10.44 2.40 -1.80
C ASP A 483 -11.52 2.76 -2.84
N ARG A 484 -12.72 3.12 -2.38
CA ARG A 484 -13.89 3.49 -3.20
C ARG A 484 -14.19 4.98 -3.18
N LEU A 485 -13.52 5.75 -2.34
CA LEU A 485 -13.63 7.22 -2.32
C LEU A 485 -12.74 7.83 -3.40
N ASP A 486 -13.36 8.55 -4.33
CA ASP A 486 -12.63 9.35 -5.34
C ASP A 486 -12.32 10.76 -4.82
N ASP A 487 -13.25 11.35 -4.06
CA ASP A 487 -13.11 12.69 -3.49
C ASP A 487 -12.72 12.64 -2.01
N PRO A 488 -11.85 13.56 -1.53
CA PRO A 488 -11.50 13.63 -0.12
C PRO A 488 -12.69 14.11 0.70
N ILE A 489 -13.18 13.26 1.61
CA ILE A 489 -14.19 13.61 2.61
C ILE A 489 -13.48 13.84 3.96
N PRO A 490 -13.51 15.06 4.53
CA PRO A 490 -12.89 15.35 5.83
C PRO A 490 -13.66 14.66 6.95
N VAL A 491 -13.18 13.51 7.42
CA VAL A 491 -13.80 12.78 8.53
C VAL A 491 -13.11 13.16 9.85
N GLY A 492 -13.79 13.92 10.71
CA GLY A 492 -13.22 14.43 11.97
C GLY A 492 -12.94 13.34 13.02
N TRP A 493 -13.81 12.33 13.07
CA TRP A 493 -13.80 11.25 14.07
C TRP A 493 -12.88 10.07 13.71
N ALA A 494 -12.43 9.98 12.46
CA ALA A 494 -11.58 8.88 11.97
C ALA A 494 -10.37 9.41 11.19
N ARG A 495 -9.25 8.70 11.26
CA ARG A 495 -8.03 9.05 10.51
C ARG A 495 -8.09 8.48 9.10
N LEU A 496 -9.04 8.96 8.29
CA LEU A 496 -9.23 8.52 6.91
C LEU A 496 -8.09 9.01 6.01
N ALA A 497 -7.39 8.10 5.34
CA ALA A 497 -6.34 8.45 4.40
C ALA A 497 -6.89 9.28 3.24
N HIS A 498 -6.09 10.21 2.73
CA HIS A 498 -6.45 10.96 1.54
C HIS A 498 -6.55 9.99 0.34
N PRO A 499 -7.63 10.04 -0.48
CA PRO A 499 -7.88 9.06 -1.55
C PRO A 499 -6.73 8.97 -2.56
N GLU A 500 -6.19 10.11 -3.01
CA GLU A 500 -5.01 10.14 -3.89
C GLU A 500 -3.71 9.55 -3.30
N ALA A 501 -3.65 9.27 -1.98
CA ALA A 501 -2.50 8.67 -1.30
C ALA A 501 -2.73 7.20 -0.90
N VAL A 502 -3.93 6.66 -1.09
CA VAL A 502 -4.26 5.27 -0.74
C VAL A 502 -3.45 4.31 -1.60
N HIS A 503 -2.65 3.46 -0.95
CA HIS A 503 -1.78 2.48 -1.62
C HIS A 503 -1.80 1.14 -0.86
N PRO A 504 -1.74 -0.03 -1.54
CA PRO A 504 -1.73 -1.35 -0.90
C PRO A 504 -0.65 -1.55 0.17
N LEU A 505 0.48 -0.82 0.05
CA LEU A 505 1.52 -0.80 1.07
C LEU A 505 0.99 -0.39 2.45
N LEU A 506 0.08 0.60 2.53
CA LEU A 506 -0.43 1.09 3.81
C LEU A 506 -1.18 -0.02 4.58
N SER A 507 -1.96 -0.85 3.89
CA SER A 507 -2.62 -2.01 4.48
C SER A 507 -1.60 -3.03 5.01
N ARG A 508 -0.50 -3.26 4.27
CA ARG A 508 0.60 -4.14 4.70
C ARG A 508 1.36 -3.59 5.92
N LEU A 509 1.40 -2.26 6.08
CA LEU A 509 1.96 -1.58 7.24
C LEU A 509 0.99 -1.50 8.43
N GLY A 510 -0.26 -1.97 8.26
CA GLY A 510 -1.25 -2.15 9.31
C GLY A 510 -2.38 -1.13 9.33
N ALA A 511 -2.54 -0.30 8.29
CA ALA A 511 -3.74 0.52 8.12
C ALA A 511 -4.97 -0.38 7.90
N ARG A 512 -6.11 0.01 8.46
CA ARG A 512 -7.33 -0.81 8.43
C ARG A 512 -8.24 -0.38 7.29
N PRO A 513 -8.82 -1.30 6.51
CA PRO A 513 -9.89 -0.93 5.59
C PRO A 513 -11.15 -0.53 6.38
N ALA A 514 -11.87 0.48 5.92
CA ALA A 514 -13.23 0.78 6.33
C ALA A 514 -14.03 1.28 5.13
N THR A 515 -15.32 1.05 5.17
CA THR A 515 -16.28 1.52 4.19
C THR A 515 -17.00 2.77 4.69
N ALA A 516 -17.65 3.52 3.81
CA ALA A 516 -18.53 4.62 4.22
C ALA A 516 -19.58 4.20 5.28
N GLU A 517 -20.11 2.97 5.18
CA GLU A 517 -21.02 2.39 6.16
C GLU A 517 -20.33 2.19 7.52
N ASP A 518 -19.12 1.62 7.55
CA ASP A 518 -18.34 1.43 8.78
C ASP A 518 -18.02 2.76 9.47
N LEU A 519 -17.69 3.80 8.68
CA LEU A 519 -17.41 5.15 9.20
C LEU A 519 -18.64 5.81 9.83
N LEU A 520 -19.82 5.57 9.27
CA LEU A 520 -21.10 6.05 9.81
C LEU A 520 -21.58 5.21 11.01
N HIS A 521 -21.07 3.99 11.19
CA HIS A 521 -21.32 3.17 12.38
C HIS A 521 -20.28 3.38 13.50
N ASP A 522 -19.29 4.26 13.30
CA ASP A 522 -18.20 4.47 14.26
C ASP A 522 -18.72 5.11 15.56
N PRO A 523 -18.48 4.49 16.74
CA PRO A 523 -18.85 5.09 18.02
C PRO A 523 -18.24 6.48 18.28
N ALA A 524 -17.13 6.82 17.64
CA ALA A 524 -16.54 8.15 17.72
C ALA A 524 -17.42 9.22 17.07
N LEU A 525 -18.14 8.90 15.99
CA LEU A 525 -19.15 9.79 15.40
C LEU A 525 -20.31 9.99 16.36
N ALA A 526 -20.80 8.93 17.02
CA ALA A 526 -21.87 9.05 18.01
C ALA A 526 -21.50 9.99 19.16
N ALA A 527 -20.24 9.93 19.63
CA ALA A 527 -19.72 10.83 20.65
C ALA A 527 -19.58 12.28 20.16
N GLU A 528 -19.22 12.50 18.89
CA GLU A 528 -19.21 13.85 18.32
C GLU A 528 -20.63 14.43 18.22
N LEU A 529 -21.60 13.67 17.73
CA LEU A 529 -22.99 14.12 17.64
C LEU A 529 -23.63 14.36 19.02
N GLU A 530 -23.17 13.68 20.07
CA GLU A 530 -23.60 13.99 21.44
C GLU A 530 -23.03 15.33 21.95
N HIS A 531 -21.86 15.76 21.43
CA HIS A 531 -21.21 16.98 21.86
C HIS A 531 -21.63 18.22 21.06
N ASP A 532 -21.64 18.10 19.73
CA ASP A 532 -21.95 19.18 18.78
C ASP A 532 -22.61 18.62 17.51
N PRO A 533 -23.92 18.29 17.55
CA PRO A 533 -24.62 17.66 16.42
C PRO A 533 -24.78 18.56 15.19
N GLY A 534 -24.54 19.87 15.32
CA GLY A 534 -24.69 20.86 14.25
C GLY A 534 -23.36 21.36 13.66
N ASP A 535 -22.23 20.72 13.99
CA ASP A 535 -20.93 21.09 13.41
C ASP A 535 -20.95 20.96 11.88
N ALA A 536 -20.57 22.03 11.19
CA ALA A 536 -20.72 22.12 9.74
C ALA A 536 -19.84 21.12 8.98
N ASP A 537 -18.65 20.80 9.50
CA ASP A 537 -17.73 19.87 8.85
C ASP A 537 -18.23 18.43 9.05
N THR A 538 -18.71 18.09 10.25
CA THR A 538 -19.33 16.79 10.53
C THR A 538 -20.63 16.57 9.73
N VAL A 539 -21.48 17.58 9.60
CA VAL A 539 -22.69 17.53 8.76
C VAL A 539 -22.35 17.26 7.29
N ASP A 540 -21.40 18.00 6.70
CA ASP A 540 -20.97 17.79 5.32
C ASP A 540 -20.39 16.38 5.13
N ALA A 541 -19.54 15.93 6.06
CA ALA A 541 -18.93 14.59 6.01
C ALA A 541 -19.98 13.46 6.08
N VAL A 542 -20.92 13.53 7.03
CA VAL A 542 -21.98 12.54 7.20
C VAL A 542 -22.87 12.47 5.95
N LEU A 543 -23.31 13.62 5.42
CA LEU A 543 -24.16 13.68 4.24
C LEU A 543 -23.46 13.15 2.98
N ARG A 544 -22.17 13.45 2.79
CA ARG A 544 -21.38 12.90 1.68
C ARG A 544 -21.17 11.40 1.80
N LEU A 545 -20.88 10.89 3.00
CA LEU A 545 -20.75 9.46 3.23
C LEU A 545 -22.10 8.74 3.01
N ALA A 546 -23.20 9.31 3.50
CA ALA A 546 -24.55 8.77 3.29
C ALA A 546 -24.94 8.73 1.81
N ALA A 547 -24.45 9.67 0.99
CA ALA A 547 -24.67 9.67 -0.46
C ALA A 547 -24.00 8.51 -1.21
N LEU A 548 -23.03 7.84 -0.58
CA LEU A 548 -22.36 6.66 -1.14
C LEU A 548 -23.08 5.36 -0.77
N LEU A 549 -24.02 5.42 0.18
CA LEU A 549 -24.81 4.27 0.58
C LEU A 549 -26.00 4.06 -0.38
N PRO A 550 -26.44 2.81 -0.56
CA PRO A 550 -27.69 2.54 -1.27
C PRO A 550 -28.89 3.12 -0.50
N ASP A 551 -29.91 3.56 -1.23
CA ASP A 551 -31.16 4.07 -0.65
C ASP A 551 -31.73 3.11 0.41
N GLY A 552 -31.92 3.61 1.63
CA GLY A 552 -32.47 2.82 2.74
C GLY A 552 -31.48 1.88 3.41
N ALA A 553 -30.17 2.10 3.26
CA ALA A 553 -29.17 1.43 4.06
C ALA A 553 -29.48 1.61 5.57
N PRO A 554 -29.43 0.54 6.38
CA PRO A 554 -29.66 0.65 7.81
C PRO A 554 -28.49 1.42 8.44
N LEU A 555 -28.82 2.51 9.13
CA LEU A 555 -27.88 3.27 9.93
C LEU A 555 -28.30 3.23 11.40
N PRO A 556 -27.36 3.43 12.34
CA PRO A 556 -27.71 3.53 13.75
C PRO A 556 -28.68 4.69 14.00
N SER A 557 -29.65 4.48 14.89
CA SER A 557 -30.70 5.48 15.19
C SER A 557 -30.15 6.82 15.66
N TRP A 558 -28.99 6.84 16.31
CA TRP A 558 -28.35 8.06 16.79
C TRP A 558 -27.89 9.00 15.66
N ILE A 559 -27.80 8.54 14.40
CA ILE A 559 -27.50 9.43 13.25
C ILE A 559 -28.61 10.45 13.03
N GLY A 560 -29.85 10.14 13.41
CA GLY A 560 -30.98 11.07 13.36
C GLY A 560 -30.76 12.35 14.17
N ARG A 561 -29.86 12.34 15.16
CA ARG A 561 -29.49 13.51 15.97
C ARG A 561 -28.74 14.58 15.19
N LEU A 562 -28.21 14.28 14.00
CA LEU A 562 -27.50 15.24 13.17
C LEU A 562 -28.40 16.45 12.92
N GLU A 563 -27.98 17.63 13.38
CA GLU A 563 -28.80 18.82 13.24
C GLU A 563 -28.64 19.44 11.84
N LEU A 564 -29.77 19.72 11.21
CA LEU A 564 -29.84 20.37 9.90
C LEU A 564 -30.71 21.63 9.99
N PRO A 565 -30.46 22.65 9.14
CA PRO A 565 -31.30 23.82 9.09
C PRO A 565 -32.69 23.49 8.52
N ALA A 566 -33.72 23.88 9.25
CA ALA A 566 -35.10 23.91 8.81
C ALA A 566 -35.39 25.13 7.91
N ASP A 567 -36.49 25.10 7.17
CA ASP A 567 -36.97 26.23 6.34
C ASP A 567 -37.33 27.49 7.16
N THR A 568 -37.53 27.33 8.46
CA THR A 568 -37.70 28.41 9.44
C THR A 568 -36.38 29.06 9.86
N GLY A 569 -35.24 28.44 9.52
CA GLY A 569 -33.90 28.85 9.94
C GLY A 569 -33.46 28.31 11.30
N GLU A 570 -34.28 27.49 11.96
CA GLU A 570 -33.91 26.76 13.18
C GLU A 570 -33.09 25.51 12.86
N SER A 571 -32.18 25.13 13.74
CA SER A 571 -31.39 23.88 13.64
C SER A 571 -32.18 22.78 14.34
N LEU A 572 -32.58 21.74 13.61
CA LEU A 572 -33.38 20.63 14.15
C LEU A 572 -32.70 19.29 13.81
N PRO A 573 -32.83 18.27 14.67
CA PRO A 573 -32.40 16.91 14.36
C PRO A 573 -32.99 16.40 13.04
N ALA A 574 -32.19 15.63 12.29
CA ALA A 574 -32.61 15.04 11.02
C ALA A 574 -33.85 14.15 11.16
N ASP A 575 -34.01 13.44 12.28
CA ASP A 575 -35.20 12.62 12.57
C ASP A 575 -36.44 13.43 12.98
N GLU A 576 -36.29 14.73 13.27
CA GLU A 576 -37.37 15.69 13.50
C GLU A 576 -37.70 16.54 12.26
N LEU A 577 -37.06 16.25 11.12
CA LEU A 577 -37.25 16.99 9.88
C LEU A 577 -37.97 16.17 8.81
N LEU A 578 -38.82 16.84 8.03
CA LEU A 578 -39.48 16.31 6.86
C LEU A 578 -38.92 16.94 5.58
N LEU A 579 -38.88 16.17 4.50
CA LEU A 579 -38.55 16.70 3.17
C LEU A 579 -39.62 17.69 2.68
N PRO A 580 -39.23 18.73 1.92
CA PRO A 580 -40.20 19.62 1.28
C PRO A 580 -41.22 18.85 0.43
N GLY A 581 -42.51 19.05 0.71
CA GLY A 581 -43.60 18.39 0.01
C GLY A 581 -43.95 16.98 0.52
N ALA A 582 -43.32 16.52 1.62
CA ALA A 582 -43.67 15.29 2.31
C ALA A 582 -45.19 15.21 2.56
N PRO A 583 -45.87 14.11 2.19
CA PRO A 583 -47.30 13.96 2.44
C PRO A 583 -47.64 14.00 3.93
N LEU A 584 -46.77 13.51 4.82
CA LEU A 584 -46.99 13.52 6.26
C LEU A 584 -47.18 14.93 6.82
N ALA A 585 -46.42 15.92 6.35
CA ALA A 585 -46.46 17.30 6.86
C ALA A 585 -47.86 17.94 6.82
N ARG A 586 -48.73 17.51 5.89
CA ARG A 586 -50.11 18.02 5.76
C ARG A 586 -51.12 17.38 6.71
N LEU A 587 -50.73 16.30 7.38
CA LEU A 587 -51.57 15.50 8.26
C LEU A 587 -51.33 15.80 9.74
N LEU A 588 -50.23 16.49 10.05
CA LEU A 588 -49.84 16.80 11.42
C LEU A 588 -50.62 18.00 11.96
N VAL A 589 -50.76 18.07 13.28
CA VAL A 589 -51.27 19.24 13.98
C VAL A 589 -50.41 20.48 13.68
N ALA A 590 -51.02 21.67 13.69
CA ALA A 590 -50.34 22.92 13.32
C ALA A 590 -49.12 23.25 14.21
N ASP A 591 -49.09 22.70 15.42
CA ASP A 591 -48.09 22.94 16.45
C ASP A 591 -47.09 21.76 16.56
N SER A 592 -47.03 20.90 15.54
CA SER A 592 -46.18 19.71 15.54
C SER A 592 -44.70 20.09 15.70
N PRO A 593 -43.91 19.32 16.48
CA PRO A 593 -42.47 19.51 16.60
C PRO A 593 -41.70 19.24 15.30
N LEU A 594 -42.32 18.54 14.32
CA LEU A 594 -41.64 18.19 13.08
C LEU A 594 -41.50 19.40 12.15
N GLY A 595 -40.26 19.74 11.79
CA GLY A 595 -39.93 20.82 10.86
C GLY A 595 -39.86 20.35 9.41
N THR A 596 -39.69 21.29 8.46
CA THR A 596 -39.34 20.97 7.07
C THR A 596 -37.88 21.38 6.83
N VAL A 597 -37.06 20.48 6.25
CA VAL A 597 -35.65 20.79 5.97
C VAL A 597 -35.52 21.92 4.94
N ASP A 598 -34.52 22.78 5.10
CA ASP A 598 -34.24 23.86 4.16
C ASP A 598 -33.96 23.30 2.75
N SER A 599 -34.65 23.87 1.75
CA SER A 599 -34.47 23.57 0.34
C SER A 599 -33.02 23.61 -0.14
N ALA A 600 -32.17 24.48 0.42
CA ALA A 600 -30.76 24.60 0.06
C ALA A 600 -29.95 23.32 0.41
N VAL A 601 -30.30 22.64 1.51
CA VAL A 601 -29.66 21.36 1.89
C VAL A 601 -30.06 20.27 0.91
N VAL A 602 -31.34 20.23 0.53
CA VAL A 602 -31.86 19.28 -0.47
C VAL A 602 -31.23 19.49 -1.84
N GLU A 603 -31.03 20.74 -2.26
CA GLU A 603 -30.35 21.08 -3.51
C GLU A 603 -28.85 20.71 -3.48
N GLY A 604 -28.20 20.84 -2.32
CA GLY A 604 -26.78 20.56 -2.15
C GLY A 604 -26.42 19.06 -2.12
N TYR A 605 -27.15 18.27 -1.33
CA TYR A 605 -26.83 16.86 -1.08
C TYR A 605 -27.80 15.88 -1.74
N GLY A 606 -28.99 16.33 -2.14
CA GLY A 606 -30.03 15.49 -2.70
C GLY A 606 -30.91 14.81 -1.65
N VAL A 607 -31.96 14.14 -2.12
CA VAL A 607 -33.00 13.53 -1.27
C VAL A 607 -32.53 12.22 -0.63
N ALA A 608 -31.78 11.39 -1.36
CA ALA A 608 -31.38 10.06 -0.90
C ALA A 608 -30.54 10.07 0.39
N PRO A 609 -29.48 10.91 0.54
CA PRO A 609 -28.69 10.95 1.75
C PRO A 609 -29.50 11.44 2.95
N LEU A 610 -30.33 12.46 2.75
CA LEU A 610 -31.23 13.00 3.78
C LEU A 610 -32.19 11.94 4.31
N ARG A 611 -32.81 11.15 3.41
CA ARG A 611 -33.65 10.03 3.84
C ARG A 611 -32.87 8.94 4.58
N THR A 612 -31.62 8.73 4.20
CA THR A 612 -30.76 7.71 4.81
C THR A 612 -30.37 8.07 6.24
N ILE A 613 -30.16 9.36 6.54
CA ILE A 613 -29.84 9.84 7.89
C ILE A 613 -31.07 10.09 8.78
N GLY A 614 -32.29 9.89 8.27
CA GLY A 614 -33.52 9.96 9.07
C GLY A 614 -34.54 11.03 8.67
N VAL A 615 -34.25 11.90 7.69
CA VAL A 615 -35.21 12.93 7.25
C VAL A 615 -36.46 12.29 6.64
N GLY A 616 -37.60 12.57 7.25
CA GLY A 616 -38.86 11.92 6.97
C GLY A 616 -39.52 12.31 5.64
N TRP A 617 -40.42 11.43 5.18
CA TRP A 617 -41.28 11.65 4.00
C TRP A 617 -42.72 11.22 4.29
N GLY A 618 -42.86 10.00 4.79
CA GLY A 618 -44.10 9.47 5.36
C GLY A 618 -43.89 9.17 6.84
N PHE A 619 -44.69 8.26 7.37
CA PHE A 619 -44.51 7.74 8.72
C PHE A 619 -43.20 6.94 8.84
N SER A 620 -42.40 7.28 9.85
CA SER A 620 -41.16 6.57 10.18
C SER A 620 -41.45 5.36 11.07
N LEU A 621 -40.57 4.36 10.99
CA LEU A 621 -40.67 3.12 11.77
C LEU A 621 -39.56 3.06 12.81
N VAL A 622 -39.90 2.54 13.99
CA VAL A 622 -38.93 2.01 14.96
C VAL A 622 -38.99 0.51 14.90
N THR A 623 -37.82 -0.12 14.85
CA THR A 623 -37.68 -1.57 14.95
C THR A 623 -36.58 -1.91 15.93
N GLU A 624 -36.86 -2.80 16.88
CA GLU A 624 -35.88 -3.30 17.84
C GLU A 624 -36.05 -4.81 18.01
N SER A 625 -34.94 -5.55 17.99
CA SER A 625 -34.93 -7.00 18.27
C SER A 625 -34.60 -7.23 19.74
N ASP A 626 -35.35 -8.12 20.39
CA ASP A 626 -35.25 -8.43 21.82
C ASP A 626 -35.30 -7.15 22.72
N PRO A 627 -36.31 -6.28 22.55
CA PRO A 627 -36.45 -5.04 23.31
C PRO A 627 -36.57 -5.31 24.82
N THR A 628 -35.97 -4.44 25.64
CA THR A 628 -35.86 -4.65 27.10
C THR A 628 -36.89 -3.88 27.95
N GLY A 629 -37.74 -3.08 27.31
CA GLY A 629 -38.80 -2.30 27.95
C GLY A 629 -39.37 -1.21 27.02
N PRO A 630 -40.23 -0.33 27.54
CA PRO A 630 -40.80 0.79 26.79
C PRO A 630 -39.86 2.02 26.76
N ASP A 631 -38.78 1.98 25.98
CA ASP A 631 -37.77 3.04 25.89
C ASP A 631 -37.60 3.65 24.48
N HIS A 632 -38.61 3.46 23.62
CA HIS A 632 -38.55 3.85 22.20
C HIS A 632 -39.16 5.23 21.90
N ASN A 633 -39.63 5.92 22.94
CA ASN A 633 -40.35 7.21 22.88
C ASN A 633 -41.61 7.16 22.02
N LEU A 634 -42.39 6.07 22.12
CA LEU A 634 -43.71 5.96 21.48
C LEU A 634 -44.81 6.43 22.45
N ASP A 635 -45.89 7.02 21.92
CA ASP A 635 -47.01 7.52 22.72
C ASP A 635 -47.78 6.39 23.42
N ASP A 636 -48.02 6.51 24.73
CA ASP A 636 -48.68 5.47 25.56
C ASP A 636 -48.03 4.06 25.46
N GLU A 637 -46.73 3.98 25.13
CA GLU A 637 -45.99 2.72 25.00
C GLU A 637 -46.03 1.85 26.27
N GLU A 638 -45.90 2.49 27.43
CA GLU A 638 -45.97 1.82 28.75
C GLU A 638 -47.28 1.03 28.90
N SER A 639 -48.40 1.62 28.46
CA SER A 639 -49.72 0.98 28.56
C SER A 639 -49.88 -0.21 27.61
N TRP A 640 -49.24 -0.17 26.44
CA TRP A 640 -49.20 -1.32 25.54
C TRP A 640 -48.34 -2.43 26.13
N TRP A 641 -47.16 -2.08 26.65
CA TRP A 641 -46.20 -3.02 27.24
C TRP A 641 -46.79 -3.78 28.44
N GLU A 642 -47.49 -3.08 29.34
CA GLU A 642 -48.19 -3.69 30.49
C GLU A 642 -49.29 -4.68 30.06
N GLY A 643 -49.83 -4.52 28.85
CA GLY A 643 -50.87 -5.39 28.29
C GLY A 643 -50.36 -6.69 27.68
N LEU A 644 -49.05 -6.84 27.49
CA LEU A 644 -48.44 -8.04 26.90
C LEU A 644 -48.29 -9.14 27.95
N ALA A 645 -48.45 -10.40 27.51
CA ALA A 645 -48.26 -11.56 28.40
C ALA A 645 -46.77 -11.88 28.61
N GLU A 646 -45.94 -11.64 27.60
CA GLU A 646 -44.49 -11.80 27.56
C GLU A 646 -43.90 -10.73 26.65
N ASP A 647 -42.62 -10.38 26.86
CA ASP A 647 -41.92 -9.39 26.03
C ASP A 647 -41.83 -9.90 24.57
N PRO A 648 -42.06 -9.05 23.56
CA PRO A 648 -42.05 -9.47 22.17
C PRO A 648 -40.62 -9.71 21.69
N PRO A 649 -40.36 -10.70 20.81
CA PRO A 649 -39.03 -10.93 20.26
C PRO A 649 -38.57 -9.82 19.30
N GLU A 650 -39.50 -9.05 18.76
CA GLU A 650 -39.25 -7.91 17.88
C GLU A 650 -40.34 -6.86 18.12
N LEU A 651 -39.94 -5.62 18.42
CA LEU A 651 -40.81 -4.46 18.36
C LEU A 651 -40.73 -3.86 16.96
N ALA A 652 -41.87 -3.63 16.31
CA ALA A 652 -41.95 -2.83 15.10
C ALA A 652 -43.16 -1.89 15.19
N ALA A 653 -42.91 -0.58 15.15
CA ALA A 653 -43.92 0.43 15.44
C ALA A 653 -43.78 1.66 14.54
N VAL A 654 -44.91 2.26 14.18
CA VAL A 654 -44.99 3.58 13.58
C VAL A 654 -44.83 4.67 14.66
N ARG A 655 -43.91 5.61 14.44
CA ARG A 655 -43.73 6.79 15.30
C ARG A 655 -44.78 7.87 15.05
N ASP A 656 -44.91 8.78 16.01
CA ASP A 656 -45.54 10.10 15.83
C ASP A 656 -47.02 10.05 15.38
N LEU A 657 -47.73 8.97 15.73
CA LEU A 657 -49.16 8.81 15.43
C LEU A 657 -50.03 9.81 16.20
N ASP A 658 -49.58 10.22 17.38
CA ASP A 658 -50.19 11.21 18.27
C ASP A 658 -50.14 12.63 17.69
N LEU A 659 -49.20 12.90 16.79
CA LEU A 659 -49.05 14.20 16.12
C LEU A 659 -50.03 14.40 14.96
N VAL A 660 -50.80 13.37 14.56
CA VAL A 660 -51.77 13.46 13.46
C VAL A 660 -53.00 14.25 13.90
N ASP A 661 -53.39 15.25 13.10
CA ASP A 661 -54.61 16.01 13.32
C ASP A 661 -55.86 15.09 13.26
N GLU A 662 -56.78 15.23 14.22
CA GLU A 662 -57.95 14.35 14.32
C GLU A 662 -58.81 14.35 13.04
N SER A 663 -58.84 15.46 12.30
CA SER A 663 -59.58 15.57 11.05
C SER A 663 -58.90 14.88 9.86
N ALA A 664 -57.60 14.59 9.98
CA ALA A 664 -56.74 14.02 8.93
C ALA A 664 -56.64 12.49 8.97
N TRP A 665 -57.16 11.81 10.00
CA TRP A 665 -57.09 10.34 10.15
C TRP A 665 -57.49 9.53 8.90
N PRO A 666 -58.56 9.88 8.15
CA PRO A 666 -58.88 9.18 6.92
C PRO A 666 -57.77 9.22 5.87
N GLU A 667 -57.02 10.33 5.78
CA GLU A 667 -55.89 10.47 4.85
C GLU A 667 -54.61 9.84 5.42
N ALA A 668 -54.37 9.95 6.73
CA ALA A 668 -53.29 9.25 7.42
C ALA A 668 -53.36 7.72 7.25
N LEU A 669 -54.55 7.13 7.38
CA LEU A 669 -54.76 5.71 7.13
C LEU A 669 -54.44 5.32 5.68
N ARG A 670 -54.75 6.18 4.70
CA ARG A 670 -54.37 5.93 3.29
C ARG A 670 -52.85 5.99 3.11
N LEU A 671 -52.18 6.93 3.76
CA LEU A 671 -50.73 7.04 3.73
C LEU A 671 -50.06 5.79 4.34
N LEU A 672 -50.51 5.35 5.52
CA LEU A 672 -50.06 4.10 6.15
C LEU A 672 -50.34 2.86 5.27
N LEU A 673 -51.48 2.81 4.58
CA LEU A 673 -51.79 1.69 3.68
C LEU A 673 -50.97 1.71 2.37
N SER A 674 -50.41 2.87 2.01
CA SER A 674 -49.64 3.04 0.78
C SER A 674 -48.19 2.56 0.88
N ASP A 675 -47.64 2.50 2.09
CA ASP A 675 -46.29 2.00 2.36
C ASP A 675 -46.34 0.52 2.80
N PRO A 676 -45.69 -0.42 2.07
CA PRO A 676 -45.64 -1.83 2.45
C PRO A 676 -45.06 -2.13 3.84
N ALA A 677 -44.23 -1.25 4.39
CA ALA A 677 -43.62 -1.44 5.70
C ALA A 677 -44.63 -1.15 6.83
N THR A 678 -45.26 0.02 6.83
CA THR A 678 -46.30 0.38 7.80
C THR A 678 -47.56 -0.48 7.63
N ARG A 679 -47.91 -0.85 6.38
CA ARG A 679 -49.04 -1.74 6.08
C ARG A 679 -48.94 -3.12 6.74
N ARG A 680 -47.72 -3.65 6.94
CA ARG A 680 -47.54 -4.92 7.65
C ARG A 680 -47.92 -4.80 9.13
N LEU A 681 -47.58 -3.67 9.76
CA LEU A 681 -47.89 -3.39 11.16
C LEU A 681 -49.39 -3.19 11.41
N LEU A 682 -50.13 -2.72 10.41
CA LEU A 682 -51.59 -2.61 10.47
C LEU A 682 -52.31 -3.97 10.52
N ALA A 683 -51.65 -5.04 10.07
CA ALA A 683 -52.21 -6.40 10.05
C ALA A 683 -51.94 -7.17 11.35
N ASP A 684 -50.94 -6.75 12.13
CA ASP A 684 -50.61 -7.34 13.42
C ASP A 684 -51.50 -6.72 14.51
N ARG A 685 -52.49 -7.47 14.99
CA ARG A 685 -53.44 -6.98 15.99
C ARG A 685 -52.80 -6.70 17.35
N ASP A 686 -51.82 -7.51 17.72
CA ASP A 686 -51.21 -7.44 19.05
C ASP A 686 -50.02 -6.47 19.07
N GLY A 687 -49.49 -6.14 17.89
CA GLY A 687 -48.48 -5.09 17.69
C GLY A 687 -48.95 -3.69 18.12
N TYR A 688 -47.98 -2.89 18.58
CA TYR A 688 -48.19 -1.54 19.12
C TYR A 688 -49.01 -0.64 18.19
N THR A 689 -48.65 -0.57 16.90
CA THR A 689 -49.32 0.34 15.95
C THR A 689 -50.81 0.05 15.80
N ALA A 690 -51.20 -1.23 15.67
CA ALA A 690 -52.60 -1.57 15.56
C ALA A 690 -53.35 -1.33 16.87
N TRP A 691 -52.71 -1.62 18.01
CA TRP A 691 -53.25 -1.34 19.34
C TRP A 691 -53.51 0.15 19.54
N TRP A 692 -52.54 1.01 19.22
CA TRP A 692 -52.62 2.44 19.38
C TRP A 692 -53.75 3.01 18.50
N LEU A 693 -53.77 2.62 17.22
CA LEU A 693 -54.80 3.08 16.27
C LEU A 693 -56.21 2.70 16.70
N ARG A 694 -56.44 1.51 17.26
CA ARG A 694 -57.78 1.12 17.76
C ARG A 694 -58.32 2.05 18.83
N ARG A 695 -57.43 2.54 19.69
CA ARG A 695 -57.76 3.25 20.92
C ARG A 695 -57.77 4.76 20.74
N HIS A 696 -56.83 5.30 19.98
CA HIS A 696 -56.58 6.74 19.90
C HIS A 696 -57.09 7.36 18.59
N ALA A 697 -56.96 6.66 17.45
CA ALA A 697 -57.40 7.22 16.17
C ALA A 697 -58.94 7.28 16.08
N ARG A 698 -59.46 8.45 15.73
CA ARG A 698 -60.90 8.74 15.66
C ARG A 698 -61.31 9.18 14.26
N ILE A 699 -62.44 8.66 13.78
CA ILE A 699 -63.11 9.14 12.58
C ILE A 699 -64.49 9.64 12.97
N ALA A 700 -64.74 10.93 12.73
CA ALA A 700 -65.97 11.61 13.14
C ALA A 700 -66.30 11.37 14.65
N GLY A 701 -65.28 11.45 15.51
CA GLY A 701 -65.39 11.26 16.96
C GLY A 701 -65.47 9.79 17.43
N THR A 702 -65.60 8.82 16.51
CA THR A 702 -65.67 7.39 16.85
C THR A 702 -64.27 6.75 16.79
N PRO A 703 -63.80 6.06 17.85
CA PRO A 703 -62.55 5.30 17.82
C PRO A 703 -62.57 4.19 16.75
N LEU A 704 -61.43 3.93 16.10
CA LEU A 704 -61.32 2.86 15.10
C LEU A 704 -61.71 1.48 15.64
N GLY A 705 -61.39 1.18 16.90
CA GLY A 705 -61.76 -0.07 17.57
C GLY A 705 -63.26 -0.31 17.70
N LEU A 706 -64.09 0.70 17.43
CA LEU A 706 -65.57 0.63 17.45
C LEU A 706 -66.19 0.65 16.05
N PHE A 707 -65.38 0.62 15.00
CA PHE A 707 -65.87 0.39 13.63
C PHE A 707 -65.89 -1.10 13.31
N ARG A 708 -66.94 -1.55 12.61
CA ARG A 708 -66.97 -2.90 12.06
C ARG A 708 -66.29 -2.94 10.69
N ALA A 709 -65.69 -4.09 10.38
CA ALA A 709 -65.18 -4.36 9.05
C ALA A 709 -66.32 -4.49 8.02
N PRO A 710 -66.11 -4.09 6.75
CA PRO A 710 -67.07 -4.32 5.69
C PRO A 710 -67.39 -5.82 5.53
N GLY A 711 -68.68 -6.13 5.44
CA GLY A 711 -69.16 -7.51 5.36
C GLY A 711 -69.18 -8.29 6.68
N ASP A 712 -68.79 -7.70 7.82
CA ASP A 712 -68.93 -8.34 9.14
C ASP A 712 -70.43 -8.52 9.49
N PRO A 713 -70.94 -9.76 9.58
CA PRO A 713 -72.33 -10.03 9.88
C PRO A 713 -72.65 -9.92 11.39
N VAL A 714 -71.66 -9.94 12.28
CA VAL A 714 -71.88 -9.98 13.74
C VAL A 714 -72.34 -8.61 14.23
N PHE A 715 -71.59 -7.55 13.93
CA PHE A 715 -71.91 -6.19 14.39
C PHE A 715 -72.78 -5.39 13.40
N ALA A 716 -73.31 -6.06 12.36
CA ALA A 716 -74.13 -5.43 11.33
C ALA A 716 -75.37 -4.73 11.91
N GLY A 717 -75.52 -3.44 11.61
CA GLY A 717 -76.63 -2.61 12.11
C GLY A 717 -76.44 -2.08 13.53
N LEU A 718 -75.34 -2.44 14.22
CA LEU A 718 -74.98 -1.96 15.57
C LEU A 718 -73.85 -0.93 15.50
N LEU A 719 -72.71 -1.32 14.92
CA LEU A 719 -71.51 -0.49 14.78
C LEU A 719 -71.41 0.15 13.38
N PRO A 720 -70.80 1.35 13.27
CA PRO A 720 -70.54 1.98 11.97
C PRO A 720 -69.56 1.16 11.13
N GLU A 721 -69.80 1.10 9.82
CA GLU A 721 -68.89 0.45 8.86
C GLU A 721 -67.79 1.41 8.44
N LEU A 722 -66.54 0.93 8.39
CA LEU A 722 -65.44 1.73 7.85
C LEU A 722 -65.52 1.77 6.32
N THR A 723 -65.85 2.94 5.76
CA THR A 723 -65.88 3.19 4.30
C THR A 723 -64.86 4.22 3.84
N ALA A 724 -64.04 4.74 4.75
CA ALA A 724 -63.15 5.86 4.49
C ALA A 724 -61.87 5.48 3.70
N VAL A 725 -61.59 4.18 3.53
CA VAL A 725 -60.37 3.69 2.87
C VAL A 725 -60.69 2.69 1.77
N ASP A 726 -59.81 2.60 0.76
CA ASP A 726 -60.01 1.74 -0.42
C ASP A 726 -59.80 0.24 -0.12
N ASP A 727 -58.95 -0.08 0.87
CA ASP A 727 -58.69 -1.46 1.31
C ASP A 727 -58.94 -1.64 2.83
N PRO A 728 -60.20 -1.76 3.23
CA PRO A 728 -60.58 -1.94 4.63
C PRO A 728 -60.21 -3.32 5.17
N ALA A 729 -59.88 -4.31 4.32
CA ALA A 729 -59.47 -5.64 4.77
C ALA A 729 -58.08 -5.60 5.43
N ALA A 730 -57.18 -4.74 4.93
CA ALA A 730 -55.86 -4.52 5.52
C ALA A 730 -55.92 -3.87 6.92
N LEU A 731 -57.04 -3.23 7.27
CA LEU A 731 -57.26 -2.61 8.58
C LEU A 731 -58.00 -3.53 9.56
N ARG A 732 -58.24 -4.82 9.23
CA ARG A 732 -59.06 -5.70 10.07
C ARG A 732 -58.61 -5.77 11.53
N ALA A 733 -57.30 -5.74 11.76
CA ALA A 733 -56.68 -5.78 13.08
C ALA A 733 -56.84 -4.48 13.89
N VAL A 734 -57.10 -3.35 13.22
CA VAL A 734 -57.38 -2.04 13.86
C VAL A 734 -58.87 -1.74 14.05
N LEU A 735 -59.75 -2.70 13.75
CA LEU A 735 -61.20 -2.56 13.87
C LEU A 735 -61.77 -3.46 14.98
N ALA A 736 -63.08 -3.32 15.23
CA ALA A 736 -63.81 -4.16 16.17
C ALA A 736 -63.72 -5.64 15.78
N ASP A 737 -63.33 -6.50 16.72
CA ASP A 737 -63.19 -7.93 16.51
C ASP A 737 -64.29 -8.69 17.25
N PRO A 738 -65.15 -9.47 16.55
CA PRO A 738 -66.20 -10.24 17.19
C PRO A 738 -65.70 -11.38 18.07
N ASP A 739 -64.46 -11.83 17.89
CA ASP A 739 -63.88 -12.88 18.73
C ASP A 739 -63.23 -12.32 20.01
N THR A 740 -62.91 -11.02 20.03
CA THR A 740 -62.25 -10.34 21.15
C THR A 740 -63.08 -9.16 21.67
N ILE A 741 -63.99 -9.46 22.61
CA ILE A 741 -64.83 -8.46 23.27
C ILE A 741 -64.06 -7.80 24.42
N THR A 742 -63.63 -6.55 24.21
CA THR A 742 -63.02 -5.71 25.26
C THR A 742 -64.09 -4.99 26.09
N GLN A 743 -63.70 -4.43 27.24
CA GLN A 743 -64.60 -3.62 28.08
C GLN A 743 -65.26 -2.48 27.30
N GLU A 744 -64.48 -1.74 26.51
CA GLU A 744 -64.99 -0.62 25.71
C GLU A 744 -65.92 -1.09 24.58
N LEU A 745 -65.58 -2.17 23.89
CA LEU A 745 -66.41 -2.73 22.83
C LEU A 745 -67.72 -3.30 23.39
N ALA A 746 -67.68 -3.96 24.55
CA ALA A 746 -68.86 -4.47 25.24
C ALA A 746 -69.82 -3.32 25.60
N ALA A 747 -69.31 -2.24 26.20
CA ALA A 747 -70.10 -1.06 26.54
C ALA A 747 -70.76 -0.43 25.29
N ALA A 748 -69.97 -0.24 24.22
CA ALA A 748 -70.46 0.35 22.98
C ALA A 748 -71.55 -0.51 22.31
N VAL A 749 -71.37 -1.84 22.31
CA VAL A 749 -72.32 -2.76 21.68
C VAL A 749 -73.56 -2.96 22.53
N LEU A 750 -73.47 -2.97 23.87
CA LEU A 750 -74.63 -2.97 24.77
C LEU A 750 -75.46 -1.70 24.59
N ALA A 751 -74.81 -0.53 24.51
CA ALA A 751 -75.49 0.73 24.21
C ALA A 751 -76.18 0.68 22.84
N ALA A 752 -75.51 0.15 21.81
CA ALA A 752 -76.11 -0.03 20.48
C ALA A 752 -77.29 -1.02 20.49
N LEU A 753 -77.22 -2.08 21.28
CA LEU A 753 -78.32 -3.03 21.47
C LEU A 753 -79.50 -2.40 22.22
N ALA A 754 -79.28 -1.42 23.10
CA ALA A 754 -80.33 -0.68 23.79
C ALA A 754 -80.96 0.43 22.94
N ASP A 755 -80.30 0.90 21.87
CA ASP A 755 -80.74 2.03 21.03
C ASP A 755 -81.86 1.66 20.03
N PRO A 756 -83.10 2.17 20.18
CA PRO A 756 -84.21 1.88 19.27
C PRO A 756 -83.98 2.31 17.81
N ALA A 757 -83.06 3.23 17.52
CA ALA A 757 -82.73 3.65 16.17
C ALA A 757 -81.92 2.59 15.38
N LYS A 758 -81.27 1.65 16.08
CA LYS A 758 -80.50 0.56 15.48
C LYS A 758 -81.43 -0.58 15.05
N THR A 759 -81.17 -1.13 13.87
CA THR A 759 -81.99 -2.18 13.23
C THR A 759 -81.14 -3.41 12.82
N PRO A 760 -80.47 -4.09 13.77
CA PRO A 760 -79.73 -5.31 13.49
C PRO A 760 -80.66 -6.46 13.08
N SER A 761 -80.13 -7.43 12.34
CA SER A 761 -80.86 -8.66 12.03
C SER A 761 -80.98 -9.56 13.28
N PRO A 762 -81.98 -10.45 13.35
CA PRO A 762 -82.08 -11.44 14.43
C PRO A 762 -80.80 -12.25 14.64
N GLU A 763 -80.11 -12.60 13.54
CA GLU A 763 -78.86 -13.33 13.60
C GLU A 763 -77.70 -12.51 14.19
N ALA A 764 -77.58 -11.22 13.82
CA ALA A 764 -76.58 -10.32 14.39
C ALA A 764 -76.80 -10.15 15.91
N ILE A 765 -78.05 -9.95 16.33
CA ILE A 765 -78.44 -9.87 17.75
C ILE A 765 -77.98 -11.13 18.49
N THR A 766 -78.34 -12.30 17.99
CA THR A 766 -78.00 -13.57 18.64
C THR A 766 -76.49 -13.82 18.71
N ARG A 767 -75.76 -13.54 17.62
CA ARG A 767 -74.30 -13.68 17.59
C ARG A 767 -73.64 -12.74 18.59
N VAL A 768 -74.04 -11.47 18.65
CA VAL A 768 -73.48 -10.49 19.57
C VAL A 768 -73.75 -10.87 21.03
N HIS A 769 -74.99 -11.24 21.37
CA HIS A 769 -75.28 -11.72 22.73
C HIS A 769 -74.46 -12.95 23.10
N ALA A 770 -74.26 -13.89 22.17
CA ALA A 770 -73.39 -15.04 22.42
C ALA A 770 -71.94 -14.62 22.69
N ARG A 771 -71.40 -13.63 21.96
CA ARG A 771 -70.04 -13.10 22.18
C ARG A 771 -69.90 -12.34 23.50
N LEU A 772 -70.88 -11.50 23.83
CA LEU A 772 -70.92 -10.79 25.12
C LEU A 772 -70.97 -11.78 26.29
N ALA A 773 -71.84 -12.79 26.20
CA ALA A 773 -71.97 -13.81 27.23
C ALA A 773 -70.69 -14.66 27.39
N ALA A 774 -70.02 -15.00 26.28
CA ALA A 774 -68.76 -15.73 26.29
C ALA A 774 -67.56 -14.90 26.79
N ALA A 775 -67.71 -13.58 26.94
CA ALA A 775 -66.69 -12.69 27.48
C ALA A 775 -67.02 -12.19 28.89
N ALA A 776 -68.21 -12.47 29.42
CA ALA A 776 -68.71 -11.90 30.67
C ALA A 776 -67.80 -12.16 31.89
N ASP A 777 -67.07 -13.27 31.90
CA ASP A 777 -66.11 -13.64 32.93
C ASP A 777 -64.81 -12.82 32.93
N ARG A 778 -64.50 -12.16 31.81
CA ARG A 778 -63.34 -11.28 31.61
C ARG A 778 -63.70 -9.80 31.63
N LEU A 779 -64.99 -9.47 31.72
CA LEU A 779 -65.49 -8.10 31.72
C LEU A 779 -65.75 -7.64 33.16
N ASP A 780 -65.49 -6.36 33.42
CA ASP A 780 -65.92 -5.72 34.66
C ASP A 780 -67.40 -5.33 34.52
N LEU A 781 -68.29 -6.22 34.99
CA LEU A 781 -69.73 -6.03 34.89
C LEU A 781 -70.23 -4.78 35.62
N ASP A 782 -69.61 -4.44 36.75
CA ASP A 782 -69.96 -3.23 37.52
C ASP A 782 -69.59 -1.96 36.71
N GLY A 783 -68.49 -2.02 35.96
CA GLY A 783 -68.05 -0.94 35.07
C GLY A 783 -68.86 -0.77 33.79
N LEU A 784 -69.58 -1.80 33.31
CA LEU A 784 -70.44 -1.70 32.11
C LEU A 784 -71.78 -1.01 32.39
N GLY A 785 -72.29 -1.16 33.62
CA GLY A 785 -73.65 -0.73 33.99
C GLY A 785 -74.73 -1.62 33.39
N LEU A 786 -75.88 -1.69 34.08
CA LEU A 786 -77.04 -2.44 33.59
C LEU A 786 -77.74 -1.68 32.44
N PRO A 787 -78.12 -2.37 31.35
CA PRO A 787 -78.77 -1.72 30.23
C PRO A 787 -80.22 -1.32 30.56
N ASP A 788 -80.59 -0.08 30.27
CA ASP A 788 -81.98 0.40 30.45
C ASP A 788 -83.00 -0.37 29.60
N ARG A 789 -82.55 -0.93 28.47
CA ARG A 789 -83.37 -1.71 27.54
C ARG A 789 -82.55 -2.86 26.97
N VAL A 790 -83.19 -3.99 26.74
CA VAL A 790 -82.57 -5.16 26.09
C VAL A 790 -83.19 -5.43 24.73
N ARG A 791 -82.41 -6.04 23.83
CA ARG A 791 -82.85 -6.35 22.47
C ARG A 791 -83.42 -7.77 22.40
N ALA A 792 -84.70 -7.89 22.06
CA ALA A 792 -85.33 -9.18 21.82
C ALA A 792 -84.93 -9.75 20.43
N LEU A 793 -85.12 -11.05 20.23
CA LEU A 793 -84.86 -11.76 18.97
C LEU A 793 -85.64 -11.16 17.78
N SER A 794 -86.83 -10.60 18.04
CA SER A 794 -87.62 -9.86 17.06
C SER A 794 -86.96 -8.57 16.54
N GLY A 795 -85.92 -8.07 17.22
CA GLY A 795 -85.31 -6.75 16.98
C GLY A 795 -85.92 -5.61 17.81
N ALA A 796 -87.00 -5.85 18.55
CA ALA A 796 -87.57 -4.86 19.46
C ALA A 796 -86.64 -4.61 20.66
N THR A 797 -86.41 -3.35 21.02
CA THR A 797 -85.95 -3.00 22.36
C THR A 797 -87.13 -3.10 23.33
N ILE A 798 -86.92 -3.79 24.45
CA ILE A 798 -87.94 -4.02 25.48
C ILE A 798 -87.38 -3.72 26.87
N ASP A 799 -88.27 -3.59 27.84
CA ASP A 799 -87.89 -3.46 29.25
C ASP A 799 -87.25 -4.78 29.73
N PRO A 800 -86.12 -4.76 30.47
CA PRO A 800 -85.50 -5.97 31.02
C PRO A 800 -86.47 -6.85 31.82
N ALA A 801 -87.47 -6.25 32.49
CA ALA A 801 -88.47 -6.99 33.26
C ALA A 801 -89.44 -7.82 32.39
N ASP A 802 -89.57 -7.48 31.10
CA ASP A 802 -90.39 -8.20 30.11
C ASP A 802 -89.58 -9.22 29.28
N ALA A 803 -88.25 -9.23 29.46
CA ALA A 803 -87.34 -10.05 28.70
C ALA A 803 -87.07 -11.38 29.41
N LEU A 804 -86.75 -12.41 28.61
CA LEU A 804 -86.38 -13.74 29.11
C LEU A 804 -85.21 -14.28 28.28
N VAL A 805 -84.14 -14.74 28.94
CA VAL A 805 -82.98 -15.32 28.26
C VAL A 805 -83.21 -16.79 27.94
N LEU A 806 -83.08 -17.17 26.66
CA LEU A 806 -83.31 -18.52 26.20
C LEU A 806 -82.13 -19.45 26.55
N ASP A 807 -82.33 -20.35 27.50
CA ASP A 807 -81.35 -21.35 27.95
C ASP A 807 -81.60 -22.76 27.41
N HIS A 808 -82.85 -23.10 27.08
CA HIS A 808 -83.17 -24.35 26.42
C HIS A 808 -83.92 -24.13 25.10
N PRO A 809 -83.47 -24.78 24.00
CA PRO A 809 -83.95 -24.45 22.65
C PRO A 809 -85.44 -24.72 22.42
N TRP A 810 -86.04 -25.67 23.16
CA TRP A 810 -87.47 -25.97 23.04
C TRP A 810 -88.38 -24.87 23.57
N TYR A 811 -87.93 -24.03 24.53
CA TYR A 811 -88.70 -22.85 24.94
C TYR A 811 -88.82 -21.81 23.81
N GLY A 812 -87.85 -21.77 22.89
CA GLY A 812 -87.89 -20.88 21.72
C GLY A 812 -88.99 -21.24 20.72
N LEU A 813 -89.57 -22.44 20.81
CA LEU A 813 -90.72 -22.86 20.03
C LEU A 813 -92.05 -22.42 20.65
N ALA A 814 -92.03 -21.97 21.91
CA ALA A 814 -93.21 -21.73 22.73
C ALA A 814 -93.37 -20.28 23.19
N VAL A 815 -92.26 -19.59 23.45
CA VAL A 815 -92.22 -18.17 23.85
C VAL A 815 -92.03 -17.29 22.62
N PRO A 816 -92.78 -16.18 22.48
CA PRO A 816 -92.69 -15.29 21.32
C PRO A 816 -91.31 -14.61 21.20
N PRO A 817 -90.80 -14.39 19.98
CA PRO A 817 -89.48 -13.77 19.75
C PRO A 817 -89.40 -12.32 20.24
N GLU A 818 -90.52 -11.65 20.50
CA GLU A 818 -90.60 -10.31 21.09
C GLU A 818 -90.24 -10.27 22.57
N ARG A 819 -90.19 -11.42 23.25
CA ARG A 819 -89.80 -11.53 24.66
C ARG A 819 -88.49 -12.27 24.89
N LEU A 820 -87.95 -12.91 23.85
CA LEU A 820 -86.75 -13.75 23.97
C LEU A 820 -85.48 -12.96 23.70
N VAL A 821 -84.55 -13.01 24.64
CA VAL A 821 -83.15 -12.64 24.44
C VAL A 821 -82.37 -13.92 24.17
N VAL A 822 -81.78 -14.02 22.99
CA VAL A 822 -81.15 -15.27 22.53
C VAL A 822 -79.66 -15.04 22.30
N GLY A 823 -78.85 -15.96 22.83
CA GLY A 823 -77.41 -16.10 22.59
C GLY A 823 -77.06 -17.57 22.35
N ALA A 824 -75.89 -18.01 22.80
CA ALA A 824 -75.56 -19.44 22.86
C ALA A 824 -76.18 -20.06 24.12
N THR A 825 -76.80 -21.24 23.99
CA THR A 825 -77.50 -21.90 25.12
C THR A 825 -76.54 -22.27 26.25
N GLU A 826 -75.28 -22.56 25.93
CA GLU A 826 -74.23 -22.91 26.88
C GLU A 826 -73.81 -21.75 27.77
N THR A 827 -73.96 -20.51 27.28
CA THR A 827 -73.59 -19.27 28.00
C THR A 827 -74.81 -18.44 28.40
N ALA A 828 -76.02 -19.00 28.30
CA ALA A 828 -77.27 -18.31 28.61
C ALA A 828 -77.31 -17.75 30.04
N ALA A 829 -76.80 -18.48 31.03
CA ALA A 829 -76.72 -17.99 32.40
C ALA A 829 -75.82 -16.75 32.55
N ALA A 830 -74.68 -16.73 31.84
CA ALA A 830 -73.79 -15.57 31.82
C ALA A 830 -74.44 -14.37 31.13
N LEU A 831 -75.20 -14.60 30.05
CA LEU A 831 -75.98 -13.55 29.38
C LEU A 831 -77.08 -12.98 30.29
N ALA A 832 -77.77 -13.84 31.03
CA ALA A 832 -78.77 -13.46 32.02
C ALA A 832 -78.17 -12.60 33.13
N THR A 833 -76.99 -12.97 33.65
CA THR A 833 -76.26 -12.16 34.63
C THR A 833 -75.82 -10.81 34.06
N LEU A 834 -75.26 -10.79 32.84
CA LEU A 834 -74.81 -9.56 32.18
C LEU A 834 -75.94 -8.55 31.97
N LEU A 835 -77.14 -9.02 31.65
CA LEU A 835 -78.30 -8.16 31.34
C LEU A 835 -79.24 -7.96 32.52
N ASP A 836 -79.03 -8.67 33.64
CA ASP A 836 -79.95 -8.78 34.77
C ASP A 836 -81.37 -9.20 34.36
N VAL A 837 -81.45 -10.26 33.55
CA VAL A 837 -82.70 -10.81 33.00
C VAL A 837 -82.80 -12.29 33.36
N PRO A 838 -83.96 -12.80 33.83
CA PRO A 838 -84.08 -14.20 34.22
C PRO A 838 -84.01 -15.16 33.02
N LEU A 839 -83.56 -16.39 33.28
CA LEU A 839 -83.64 -17.49 32.32
C LEU A 839 -85.10 -17.89 32.08
N VAL A 840 -85.42 -18.33 30.87
CA VAL A 840 -86.78 -18.79 30.55
C VAL A 840 -87.16 -19.99 31.44
N SER A 841 -86.26 -20.96 31.64
CA SER A 841 -86.56 -22.16 32.45
C SER A 841 -86.78 -21.86 33.94
N GLU A 842 -86.20 -20.79 34.47
CA GLU A 842 -86.36 -20.36 35.86
C GLU A 842 -87.67 -19.58 36.07
N ALA A 843 -88.05 -18.78 35.08
CA ALA A 843 -89.20 -17.87 35.16
C ALA A 843 -90.50 -18.47 34.59
N VAL A 844 -90.41 -19.51 33.74
CA VAL A 844 -91.54 -20.13 33.05
C VAL A 844 -91.60 -21.63 33.32
N HIS A 845 -92.63 -22.04 34.04
CA HIS A 845 -92.94 -23.45 34.26
C HIS A 845 -93.75 -24.01 33.09
N ALA A 846 -93.43 -25.22 32.66
CA ALA A 846 -94.06 -25.86 31.51
C ALA A 846 -94.66 -27.23 31.87
N GLU A 847 -95.92 -27.44 31.49
CA GLU A 847 -96.66 -28.68 31.65
C GLU A 847 -97.04 -29.21 30.26
N VAL A 848 -96.58 -30.42 29.90
CA VAL A 848 -97.04 -31.09 28.67
C VAL A 848 -98.46 -31.62 28.87
N LEU A 849 -99.39 -31.20 28.00
CA LEU A 849 -100.79 -31.58 28.08
C LEU A 849 -101.07 -32.84 27.26
N GLY A 850 -101.43 -33.92 27.96
CA GLY A 850 -101.77 -35.21 27.36
C GLY A 850 -100.68 -36.26 27.58
N ALA A 851 -101.07 -37.53 27.71
CA ALA A 851 -100.15 -38.62 28.05
C ALA A 851 -99.20 -39.00 26.90
N GLY A 852 -99.63 -38.82 25.64
CA GLY A 852 -98.91 -39.30 24.46
C GLY A 852 -98.72 -40.82 24.44
N ARG A 853 -98.02 -41.32 23.41
CA ARG A 853 -97.63 -42.73 23.29
C ARG A 853 -96.12 -42.87 23.56
N PRO A 854 -95.70 -43.55 24.65
CA PRO A 854 -94.29 -43.81 24.90
C PRO A 854 -93.74 -44.81 23.87
N THR A 855 -92.53 -44.57 23.40
CA THR A 855 -91.80 -45.38 22.40
C THR A 855 -90.29 -45.21 22.61
N THR A 856 -89.49 -45.96 21.84
CA THR A 856 -88.03 -45.82 21.86
C THR A 856 -87.54 -45.10 20.62
N TRP A 857 -86.39 -44.45 20.73
CA TRP A 857 -85.73 -43.76 19.61
C TRP A 857 -85.45 -44.66 18.39
N ALA A 858 -85.27 -45.96 18.60
CA ALA A 858 -85.01 -46.92 17.53
C ALA A 858 -86.29 -47.46 16.88
N ALA A 859 -87.41 -47.47 17.62
CA ALA A 859 -88.69 -48.00 17.15
C ALA A 859 -89.54 -46.94 16.43
N GLU A 860 -89.35 -45.66 16.75
CA GLU A 860 -90.12 -44.57 16.15
C GLU A 860 -89.40 -43.99 14.92
N PRO A 861 -90.04 -43.95 13.73
CA PRO A 861 -89.44 -43.38 12.53
C PRO A 861 -88.94 -41.94 12.72
N LEU A 862 -89.74 -41.10 13.38
CA LEU A 862 -89.34 -39.72 13.69
C LEU A 862 -88.16 -39.66 14.67
N GLY A 863 -88.10 -40.59 15.64
CA GLY A 863 -86.96 -40.74 16.53
C GLY A 863 -85.66 -41.05 15.77
N VAL A 864 -85.72 -41.95 14.78
CA VAL A 864 -84.57 -42.27 13.91
C VAL A 864 -84.14 -41.06 13.08
N LEU A 865 -85.10 -40.33 12.50
CA LEU A 865 -84.81 -39.13 11.69
C LEU A 865 -84.19 -38.00 12.51
N LEU A 866 -84.69 -37.77 13.73
CA LEU A 866 -84.14 -36.75 14.64
C LEU A 866 -82.69 -37.08 15.04
N ARG A 867 -82.34 -38.36 15.20
CA ARG A 867 -80.96 -38.80 15.49
C ARG A 867 -79.98 -38.61 14.33
N LEU A 868 -80.49 -38.49 13.10
CA LEU A 868 -79.67 -38.20 11.92
C LEU A 868 -79.45 -36.70 11.72
N GLN A 869 -80.17 -35.84 12.45
CA GLN A 869 -79.99 -34.39 12.38
C GLN A 869 -78.68 -34.00 13.07
N PRO A 870 -77.73 -33.37 12.36
CA PRO A 870 -76.51 -32.86 12.98
C PRO A 870 -76.83 -31.91 14.14
N GLY A 871 -76.22 -32.13 15.30
CA GLY A 871 -76.40 -31.27 16.48
C GLY A 871 -77.66 -31.53 17.30
N PHE A 872 -78.54 -32.46 16.91
CA PHE A 872 -79.66 -32.86 17.76
C PHE A 872 -79.13 -33.74 18.91
N PRO A 873 -79.23 -33.31 20.18
CA PRO A 873 -78.72 -34.10 21.30
C PRO A 873 -79.58 -35.35 21.43
N VAL A 874 -79.07 -36.52 21.07
CA VAL A 874 -79.76 -37.81 21.23
C VAL A 874 -79.82 -38.13 22.72
N PRO A 875 -80.99 -38.03 23.38
CA PRO A 875 -81.10 -38.24 24.82
C PRO A 875 -81.15 -39.73 25.15
N ASP A 876 -80.66 -40.11 26.33
CA ASP A 876 -80.75 -41.48 26.87
C ASP A 876 -82.16 -41.84 27.39
N GLY A 877 -83.12 -40.92 27.32
CA GLY A 877 -84.48 -41.08 27.87
C GLY A 877 -85.55 -41.51 26.87
N GLU A 878 -86.79 -41.61 27.36
CA GLU A 878 -87.94 -42.07 26.57
C GLU A 878 -88.40 -41.03 25.53
N LEU A 879 -88.90 -41.53 24.40
CA LEU A 879 -89.53 -40.71 23.35
C LEU A 879 -91.05 -40.86 23.49
N VAL A 880 -91.79 -39.75 23.55
CA VAL A 880 -93.25 -39.75 23.64
C VAL A 880 -93.83 -39.04 22.42
N VAL A 881 -94.68 -39.73 21.67
CA VAL A 881 -95.29 -39.20 20.44
C VAL A 881 -96.70 -38.71 20.73
N HIS A 882 -97.02 -37.51 20.26
CA HIS A 882 -98.33 -36.86 20.41
C HIS A 882 -98.93 -36.53 19.06
N ASP A 883 -100.24 -36.70 18.87
CA ASP A 883 -100.93 -36.21 17.66
C ASP A 883 -100.92 -34.67 17.59
N ARG A 884 -101.10 -34.04 18.75
CA ARG A 884 -100.93 -32.60 18.96
C ARG A 884 -100.18 -32.41 20.27
N LEU A 885 -98.92 -32.02 20.17
CA LEU A 885 -98.11 -31.72 21.35
C LEU A 885 -98.45 -30.31 21.84
N ARG A 886 -99.20 -30.23 22.94
CA ARG A 886 -99.58 -28.97 23.61
C ARG A 886 -98.78 -28.80 24.88
N VAL A 887 -98.25 -27.61 25.11
CA VAL A 887 -97.52 -27.26 26.32
C VAL A 887 -98.20 -26.05 26.95
N ARG A 888 -98.58 -26.18 28.22
CA ARG A 888 -99.07 -25.07 29.04
C ARG A 888 -97.89 -24.43 29.75
N LEU A 889 -97.68 -23.15 29.51
CA LEU A 889 -96.70 -22.31 30.18
C LEU A 889 -97.39 -21.48 31.26
N THR A 890 -96.77 -21.37 32.43
CA THR A 890 -97.20 -20.52 33.56
C THR A 890 -96.00 -19.79 34.17
N GLY A 891 -96.21 -18.68 34.88
CA GLY A 891 -95.14 -17.87 35.47
C GLY A 891 -94.99 -16.51 34.75
N ALA A 892 -93.76 -16.14 34.37
CA ALA A 892 -93.47 -14.87 33.69
C ALA A 892 -94.09 -14.76 32.28
N TYR A 893 -94.49 -15.88 31.68
CA TYR A 893 -95.25 -15.94 30.45
C TYR A 893 -96.31 -17.05 30.52
N GLU A 894 -97.57 -16.69 30.35
CA GLU A 894 -98.70 -17.63 30.41
C GLU A 894 -99.31 -17.85 29.03
N ALA A 895 -99.25 -19.09 28.54
CA ALA A 895 -99.85 -19.47 27.26
C ALA A 895 -100.09 -20.97 27.19
N THR A 896 -100.98 -21.42 26.29
CA THR A 896 -101.03 -22.81 25.86
C THR A 896 -100.71 -22.86 24.38
N VAL A 897 -99.58 -23.48 24.03
CA VAL A 897 -99.03 -23.47 22.67
C VAL A 897 -98.90 -24.88 22.11
N GLU A 898 -99.00 -25.01 20.78
CA GLU A 898 -98.73 -26.25 20.07
C GLU A 898 -97.32 -26.20 19.48
N VAL A 899 -96.45 -27.08 19.96
CA VAL A 899 -95.03 -27.14 19.54
C VAL A 899 -94.74 -28.43 18.78
N PRO A 900 -93.77 -28.44 17.87
CA PRO A 900 -93.36 -29.67 17.19
C PRO A 900 -92.56 -30.61 18.09
N LEU A 901 -91.88 -30.05 19.10
CA LEU A 901 -90.99 -30.78 20.00
C LEU A 901 -90.93 -30.07 21.35
N TRP A 902 -90.88 -30.85 22.43
CA TRP A 902 -90.67 -30.37 23.80
C TRP A 902 -89.81 -31.37 24.57
N ARG A 903 -89.03 -30.90 25.54
CA ARG A 903 -88.26 -31.77 26.43
C ARG A 903 -88.61 -31.49 27.88
N ASP A 904 -88.90 -32.55 28.61
CA ASP A 904 -89.18 -32.54 30.04
C ASP A 904 -88.24 -33.53 30.75
N GLY A 905 -87.22 -33.00 31.41
CA GLY A 905 -86.11 -33.79 31.96
C GLY A 905 -85.42 -34.67 30.90
N THR A 906 -85.49 -35.99 31.08
CA THR A 906 -84.95 -36.98 30.15
C THR A 906 -85.92 -37.35 29.01
N THR A 907 -87.20 -37.00 29.15
CA THR A 907 -88.25 -37.39 28.21
C THR A 907 -88.36 -36.37 27.09
N THR A 908 -88.34 -36.83 25.84
CA THR A 908 -88.57 -35.97 24.67
C THR A 908 -89.96 -36.22 24.10
N HIS A 909 -90.75 -35.18 24.02
CA HIS A 909 -92.09 -35.18 23.46
C HIS A 909 -92.02 -34.64 22.04
N VAL A 910 -92.56 -35.39 21.08
CA VAL A 910 -92.58 -34.99 19.67
C VAL A 910 -93.99 -35.04 19.12
N ARG A 911 -94.30 -34.09 18.25
CA ARG A 911 -95.53 -34.11 17.48
C ARG A 911 -95.36 -35.06 16.30
N ARG A 912 -96.31 -35.98 16.14
CA ARG A 912 -96.36 -36.90 15.01
C ARG A 912 -96.39 -36.16 13.68
N HIS A 913 -95.70 -36.69 12.66
CA HIS A 913 -95.79 -36.15 11.31
C HIS A 913 -97.24 -36.28 10.81
N PRO A 914 -97.86 -35.19 10.28
CA PRO A 914 -99.18 -35.28 9.69
C PRO A 914 -99.10 -36.20 8.46
N GLY A 915 -99.62 -37.43 8.57
CA GLY A 915 -99.63 -38.40 7.48
C GLY A 915 -99.52 -39.88 7.88
N GLU A 916 -99.08 -40.21 9.09
CA GLU A 916 -99.08 -41.60 9.54
C GLU A 916 -100.44 -42.01 10.16
N PRO A 917 -100.97 -43.23 9.87
CA PRO A 917 -102.23 -43.70 10.43
C PRO A 917 -102.13 -43.94 11.93
N ALA A 918 -103.11 -43.49 12.72
CA ALA A 918 -103.24 -43.84 14.14
C ALA A 918 -103.35 -45.36 14.28
N GLU A 919 -102.35 -46.01 14.88
CA GLU A 919 -102.52 -47.39 15.33
C GLU A 919 -103.40 -47.35 16.57
N SER A 920 -104.56 -47.98 16.42
CA SER A 920 -105.65 -48.12 17.41
C SER A 920 -105.28 -48.99 18.59
#